data_AF-A0A2W2I2R7-F1
#
_entry.id   AF-A0A2W2I2R7-F1
#
_cell.length_a   1.000
_cell.length_b   1.000
_cell.length_c   1.000
_cell.angle_alpha   90.00
_cell.angle_beta   90.00
_cell.angle_gamma   90.00
#
_symmetry.space_group_name_H-M   'P 1'
#
loop_
_entity.id
_entity.type
_entity.pdbx_description
1 polymer ?
#
loop_
_entity_poly.entity_id
_entity_poly.type
_entity_poly.pdbx_seq_one_letter_code
_entity_poly.pdbx_strand_id
1 'polypeptide(L)'
;MFGSEVKPKLRGAGWPEDQLRGPLETLVKVAGRGLGLSVTLTGEVPLVDLDARPDYAVEVAGAAVGHIELKRPGLGADPEKLVGRNAAQWAKLRLLPNVLYSDGNEWGLYRNGQRIGEIARLSGSIRTAGDRLAPADSGFARILQDFLTWKPQPPRSIGQLVRAIAGLCRLLCEEVKQAIKLEKAGKRTRVFTVLAEDWRRLLFPENSDEDFANQYAQTVVFALLLARVEGIVFEGETIHGIATKLGKKHSLMGKALDILTSDSLEGLSTTLTTLLRIISPVDWSLLDNGSGDAYLRLYEDFLQIYDPELRERTGSYYTPNKAVSAMVRLTEDIVRQRLDVASGFASPEVVVVDPAMGTGTFLLNVLERSAAAIREEEGTGAVGPRLREMVGSRLVGFEMQTGPYAVAELRLHATLKDHGSTAPADGLRLYVTDTLENPKDDFGWLPSTYKPIAESRKQANNVKRHERVMVVIGNPPYDAVPQGAGKWVEKGDPESGEAAPMDNFRLDGNGTYESKMSNMYVYFWRWATWKVFDCHNDAPFGVVTFITPKAWLKGRGFAGMRRYLREAADEGWIIDVSPEGQRPDGSTRLFPNVAQELCIAIFVRWRDRQDGPAVVRHLQIAGHRDDKLERLSTLALTDPQWQDCADEWTAPFLPPGSDLWETSPKFGHLMPWSSRGVTPGRVWVYAPDKATLAERWRLFLAADTDDRREMLGEARDRKLDSIVPSLPGIASRDGVTLEDEHRPHPKAVRVGYRSFDRQWIIPDYRLMEVGRPHLWRVRSARQVYAVEQNAQAVTGGPGLVFSALIPDMHYFNNRSGCTRPLYRDATGTAPNLTPGLLEMLRQRLGVPVEPEDVLAYIAAIGSHPGYSERFREDLEVPGARIPLTADPRLWSRGVKIGRRVLWLHTYGERYVDADAGRPAGVPRLPAADRPQCVEEIPDTPDGMPDGRLTYDPATQDLRVGTGRITPVPPEVRSYAVSGMNVLDKWFGYRRRNPAGKRRLQLDYVVASRWAPEWTTELLALLNVLGLLVREEPAQGELLAEICDGPLITVEELTSANVLPVPSMGVGPLKHKEEGALFDL
;
A
#
# COMPACT_ATOMS: atom_id res chain seq x y z
N MET A 1 -28.35 -55.09 14.55
CA MET A 1 -28.93 -54.21 15.58
C MET A 1 -29.37 -52.89 14.99
N PHE A 2 -28.45 -51.98 14.62
CA PHE A 2 -28.79 -50.66 14.03
C PHE A 2 -29.82 -50.75 12.88
N GLY A 3 -29.57 -51.57 11.86
CA GLY A 3 -30.51 -51.72 10.74
C GLY A 3 -31.89 -52.31 11.13
N SER A 4 -31.93 -53.23 12.09
CA SER A 4 -33.17 -53.82 12.62
C SER A 4 -34.05 -52.80 13.33
N GLU A 5 -33.43 -51.84 14.03
CA GLU A 5 -34.12 -50.76 14.75
C GLU A 5 -34.51 -49.59 13.83
N VAL A 6 -33.68 -49.25 12.84
CA VAL A 6 -33.92 -48.15 11.90
C VAL A 6 -35.05 -48.49 10.91
N LYS A 7 -35.08 -49.72 10.37
CA LYS A 7 -36.04 -50.13 9.33
C LYS A 7 -37.52 -49.90 9.69
N PRO A 8 -38.02 -50.30 10.88
CA PRO A 8 -39.41 -50.00 11.26
C PRO A 8 -39.64 -48.51 11.55
N LYS A 9 -38.66 -47.81 12.11
CA LYS A 9 -38.75 -46.36 12.42
C LYS A 9 -38.88 -45.50 11.18
N LEU A 10 -38.15 -45.82 10.10
CA LEU A 10 -38.26 -45.12 8.81
C LEU A 10 -39.59 -45.34 8.07
N ARG A 11 -40.46 -46.25 8.53
CA ARG A 11 -41.82 -46.42 8.00
C ARG A 11 -42.85 -45.52 8.70
N GLY A 12 -42.49 -44.89 9.82
CA GLY A 12 -43.36 -43.98 10.57
C GLY A 12 -43.48 -42.58 9.94
N ALA A 13 -44.35 -41.74 10.50
CA ALA A 13 -44.65 -40.39 10.01
C ALA A 13 -43.68 -39.29 10.48
N GLY A 14 -42.56 -39.66 11.13
CA GLY A 14 -41.56 -38.71 11.62
C GLY A 14 -40.53 -38.30 10.55
N TRP A 15 -39.77 -37.24 10.81
CA TRP A 15 -38.70 -36.80 9.91
C TRP A 15 -37.63 -37.92 9.77
N PRO A 16 -37.19 -38.27 8.55
CA PRO A 16 -36.31 -39.43 8.32
C PRO A 16 -34.97 -39.40 9.07
N GLU A 17 -34.48 -38.21 9.42
CA GLU A 17 -33.23 -37.97 10.14
C GLU A 17 -33.38 -38.30 11.64
N ASP A 18 -34.47 -37.84 12.27
CA ASP A 18 -34.79 -38.13 13.68
C ASP A 18 -34.92 -39.64 13.96
N GLN A 19 -35.33 -40.41 12.95
CA GLN A 19 -35.47 -41.87 13.07
C GLN A 19 -34.12 -42.59 13.22
N LEU A 20 -32.99 -41.93 12.90
CA LEU A 20 -31.64 -42.48 13.05
C LEU A 20 -31.04 -42.30 14.44
N ARG A 21 -31.51 -41.29 15.19
CA ARG A 21 -30.92 -40.84 16.47
C ARG A 21 -30.85 -41.95 17.52
N GLY A 22 -32.00 -42.49 17.93
CA GLY A 22 -32.04 -43.57 18.94
C GLY A 22 -31.20 -44.80 18.57
N PRO A 23 -31.34 -45.35 17.34
CA PRO A 23 -30.50 -46.47 16.90
C PRO A 23 -29.00 -46.15 16.86
N LEU A 24 -28.63 -44.92 16.45
CA LEU A 24 -27.23 -44.46 16.45
C LEU A 24 -26.66 -44.48 17.87
N GLU A 25 -27.40 -43.96 18.84
CA GLU A 25 -26.95 -43.89 20.22
C GLU A 25 -26.61 -45.27 20.79
N THR A 26 -27.48 -46.26 20.52
CA THR A 26 -27.23 -47.66 20.87
C THR A 26 -25.98 -48.20 20.16
N LEU A 27 -25.81 -47.91 18.87
CA LEU A 27 -24.67 -48.36 18.07
C LEU A 27 -23.34 -47.83 18.63
N VAL A 28 -23.26 -46.54 18.94
CA VAL A 28 -22.04 -45.91 19.46
C VAL A 28 -21.72 -46.41 20.87
N LYS A 29 -22.72 -46.58 21.75
CA LYS A 29 -22.53 -47.17 23.09
C LYS A 29 -22.06 -48.63 23.03
N VAL A 30 -22.58 -49.42 22.09
CA VAL A 30 -22.15 -50.82 21.89
C VAL A 30 -20.72 -50.86 21.34
N ALA A 31 -20.39 -50.01 20.36
CA ALA A 31 -19.04 -49.89 19.83
C ALA A 31 -18.04 -49.48 20.92
N GLY A 32 -18.40 -48.49 21.76
CA GLY A 32 -17.62 -48.06 22.92
C GLY A 32 -17.33 -49.21 23.89
N ARG A 33 -18.35 -49.97 24.29
CA ARG A 33 -18.18 -51.17 25.13
C ARG A 33 -17.27 -52.22 24.50
N GLY A 34 -17.39 -52.43 23.19
CA GLY A 34 -16.51 -53.32 22.43
C GLY A 34 -15.04 -52.89 22.43
N LEU A 35 -14.77 -51.59 22.60
CA LEU A 35 -13.44 -51.00 22.71
C LEU A 35 -12.96 -50.82 24.17
N GLY A 36 -13.75 -51.25 25.16
CA GLY A 36 -13.44 -51.02 26.57
C GLY A 36 -13.61 -49.56 27.04
N LEU A 37 -14.38 -48.76 26.31
CA LEU A 37 -14.60 -47.33 26.57
C LEU A 37 -15.98 -47.09 27.19
N SER A 38 -16.05 -46.21 28.20
CA SER A 38 -17.32 -45.69 28.72
C SER A 38 -17.72 -44.46 27.92
N VAL A 39 -18.78 -44.56 27.11
CA VAL A 39 -19.22 -43.52 26.18
C VAL A 39 -20.55 -42.92 26.62
N THR A 40 -20.58 -41.60 26.76
CA THR A 40 -21.80 -40.81 27.01
C THR A 40 -22.11 -40.00 25.76
N LEU A 41 -23.35 -40.08 25.27
CA LEU A 41 -23.85 -39.24 24.19
C LEU A 41 -24.92 -38.30 24.76
N THR A 42 -24.75 -37.01 24.51
CA THR A 42 -25.73 -35.99 24.88
C THR A 42 -26.41 -35.51 23.61
N GLY A 43 -27.73 -35.68 23.52
CA GLY A 43 -28.52 -35.33 22.35
C GLY A 43 -28.82 -33.83 22.27
N GLU A 44 -28.88 -33.32 21.03
CA GLU A 44 -29.27 -31.95 20.70
C GLU A 44 -28.55 -30.84 21.46
N VAL A 45 -27.25 -31.02 21.72
CA VAL A 45 -26.44 -30.02 22.43
C VAL A 45 -26.35 -28.77 21.57
N PRO A 46 -26.98 -27.64 21.98
CA PRO A 46 -26.79 -26.40 21.27
C PRO A 46 -25.34 -25.98 21.50
N LEU A 47 -24.56 -25.91 20.42
CA LEU A 47 -23.33 -25.13 20.42
C LEU A 47 -23.79 -23.68 20.26
N VAL A 48 -24.31 -23.12 21.37
CA VAL A 48 -24.95 -21.78 21.47
C VAL A 48 -24.06 -20.73 20.80
N ASP A 49 -22.76 -20.90 20.95
CA ASP A 49 -21.76 -19.96 20.49
C ASP A 49 -21.35 -20.15 19.00
N LEU A 50 -21.69 -21.28 18.37
CA LEU A 50 -21.53 -21.53 16.93
C LEU A 50 -22.84 -21.33 16.13
N ASP A 51 -23.97 -21.10 16.81
CA ASP A 51 -25.31 -21.18 16.22
C ASP A 51 -25.47 -22.50 15.42
N ALA A 52 -24.86 -23.57 15.94
CA ALA A 52 -24.87 -24.91 15.37
C ALA A 52 -25.45 -25.86 16.41
N ARG A 53 -26.21 -26.84 15.94
CA ARG A 53 -26.80 -27.84 16.81
C ARG A 53 -26.44 -29.21 16.26
N PRO A 54 -25.25 -29.75 16.61
CA PRO A 54 -24.95 -31.13 16.30
C PRO A 54 -26.00 -32.04 16.94
N ASP A 55 -26.31 -33.15 16.27
CA ASP A 55 -27.24 -34.13 16.81
C ASP A 55 -26.75 -34.71 18.14
N TYR A 56 -25.43 -34.93 18.26
CA TYR A 56 -24.81 -35.44 19.48
C TYR A 56 -23.47 -34.80 19.80
N ALA A 57 -23.24 -34.53 21.09
CA ALA A 57 -21.89 -34.42 21.67
C ALA A 57 -21.50 -35.76 22.29
N VAL A 58 -20.24 -36.16 22.14
CA VAL A 58 -19.73 -37.46 22.59
C VAL A 58 -18.59 -37.29 23.58
N GLU A 59 -18.75 -37.92 24.73
CA GLU A 59 -17.74 -37.98 25.79
C GLU A 59 -17.29 -39.42 26.02
N VAL A 60 -16.00 -39.60 26.27
CA VAL A 60 -15.41 -40.88 26.64
C VAL A 60 -14.68 -40.72 27.97
N ALA A 61 -15.08 -41.51 28.97
CA ALA A 61 -14.54 -41.44 30.34
C ALA A 61 -14.56 -40.00 30.93
N GLY A 62 -15.61 -39.23 30.65
CA GLY A 62 -15.79 -37.85 31.13
C GLY A 62 -15.02 -36.79 30.34
N ALA A 63 -14.34 -37.15 29.25
CA ALA A 63 -13.68 -36.19 28.36
C ALA A 63 -14.42 -36.08 27.02
N ALA A 64 -14.72 -34.84 26.58
CA ALA A 64 -15.26 -34.59 25.25
C ALA A 64 -14.30 -35.09 24.16
N VAL A 65 -14.82 -35.92 23.25
CA VAL A 65 -14.07 -36.57 22.16
C VAL A 65 -14.47 -36.03 20.79
N GLY A 66 -15.72 -35.58 20.62
CA GLY A 66 -16.16 -35.00 19.34
C GLY A 66 -17.67 -34.87 19.25
N HIS A 67 -18.13 -34.50 18.05
CA HIS A 67 -19.55 -34.32 17.75
C HIS A 67 -19.99 -35.24 16.61
N ILE A 68 -21.25 -35.67 16.63
CA ILE A 68 -21.86 -36.44 15.54
C ILE A 68 -22.98 -35.60 14.93
N GLU A 69 -22.97 -35.50 13.61
CA GLU A 69 -24.02 -34.89 12.80
C GLU A 69 -24.65 -35.95 11.91
N LEU A 70 -25.97 -36.03 11.97
CA LEU A 70 -26.78 -36.92 11.16
C LEU A 70 -27.40 -36.15 9.98
N LYS A 71 -27.69 -36.89 8.92
CA LYS A 71 -28.45 -36.40 7.77
C LYS A 71 -29.52 -37.36 7.35
N ARG A 72 -30.53 -36.82 6.65
CA ARG A 72 -31.55 -37.65 6.00
C ARG A 72 -30.91 -38.77 5.15
N PRO A 73 -31.41 -40.01 5.22
CA PRO A 73 -30.82 -41.13 4.48
C PRO A 73 -30.87 -40.91 2.96
N GLY A 74 -29.71 -41.04 2.31
CA GLY A 74 -29.50 -40.83 0.87
C GLY A 74 -28.80 -39.50 0.53
N LEU A 75 -28.51 -38.65 1.51
CA LEU A 75 -27.75 -37.41 1.31
C LEU A 75 -26.22 -37.66 1.28
N GLY A 76 -25.76 -38.78 1.84
CA GLY A 76 -24.34 -39.14 1.95
C GLY A 76 -23.63 -38.49 3.13
N ALA A 77 -22.36 -38.88 3.31
CA ALA A 77 -21.48 -38.40 4.39
C ALA A 77 -20.35 -37.46 3.93
N ASP A 78 -20.48 -36.92 2.70
CA ASP A 78 -19.54 -35.99 2.08
C ASP A 78 -20.07 -34.55 2.12
N PRO A 79 -19.64 -33.72 3.09
CA PRO A 79 -20.23 -32.41 3.31
C PRO A 79 -19.86 -31.40 2.22
N GLU A 80 -18.85 -31.66 1.38
CA GLU A 80 -18.51 -30.82 0.23
C GLU A 80 -19.57 -30.83 -0.87
N LYS A 81 -20.46 -31.83 -0.87
CA LYS A 81 -21.58 -31.95 -1.83
C LYS A 81 -22.88 -31.33 -1.32
N LEU A 82 -22.87 -30.77 -0.11
CA LEU A 82 -24.06 -30.19 0.52
C LEU A 82 -24.31 -28.77 -0.01
N VAL A 83 -25.59 -28.39 -0.09
CA VAL A 83 -26.05 -27.05 -0.51
C VAL A 83 -27.04 -26.46 0.49
N GLY A 84 -27.22 -25.13 0.46
CA GLY A 84 -28.20 -24.42 1.29
C GLY A 84 -27.90 -24.52 2.80
N ARG A 85 -28.93 -24.80 3.61
CA ARG A 85 -28.81 -24.84 5.09
C ARG A 85 -27.77 -25.85 5.60
N ASN A 86 -27.63 -27.00 4.92
CA ASN A 86 -26.64 -28.02 5.30
C ASN A 86 -25.20 -27.57 5.06
N ALA A 87 -24.95 -26.80 3.99
CA ALA A 87 -23.63 -26.21 3.73
C ALA A 87 -23.28 -25.14 4.76
N ALA A 88 -24.26 -24.31 5.14
CA ALA A 88 -24.10 -23.31 6.21
C ALA A 88 -23.81 -23.97 7.57
N GLN A 89 -24.47 -25.08 7.89
CA GLN A 89 -24.21 -25.84 9.10
C GLN A 89 -22.83 -26.51 9.07
N TRP A 90 -22.40 -27.06 7.93
CA TRP A 90 -21.05 -27.60 7.77
C TRP A 90 -19.97 -26.52 7.90
N ALA A 91 -20.19 -25.32 7.38
CA ALA A 91 -19.24 -24.20 7.53
C ALA A 91 -18.93 -23.88 9.00
N LYS A 92 -19.88 -24.14 9.90
CA LYS A 92 -19.72 -24.03 11.36
C LYS A 92 -19.03 -25.29 11.93
N LEU A 93 -19.54 -26.48 11.61
CA LEU A 93 -19.03 -27.75 12.17
C LEU A 93 -17.60 -28.09 11.72
N ARG A 94 -17.14 -27.62 10.55
CA ARG A 94 -15.75 -27.83 10.08
C ARG A 94 -14.70 -27.21 10.99
N LEU A 95 -15.08 -26.28 11.88
CA LEU A 95 -14.16 -25.65 12.84
C LEU A 95 -13.87 -26.57 14.04
N LEU A 96 -14.66 -27.63 14.23
CA LEU A 96 -14.53 -28.54 15.37
C LEU A 96 -13.37 -29.54 15.14
N PRO A 97 -12.67 -29.94 16.23
CA PRO A 97 -11.46 -30.75 16.14
C PRO A 97 -11.71 -32.20 15.70
N ASN A 98 -12.93 -32.72 15.91
CA ASN A 98 -13.30 -34.10 15.61
C ASN A 98 -14.83 -34.22 15.41
N VAL A 99 -15.26 -34.47 14.18
CA VAL A 99 -16.68 -34.55 13.78
C VAL A 99 -16.94 -35.79 12.96
N LEU A 100 -17.98 -36.55 13.34
CA LEU A 100 -18.47 -37.69 12.58
C LEU A 100 -19.76 -37.31 11.84
N TYR A 101 -19.77 -37.48 10.52
CA TYR A 101 -20.92 -37.18 9.66
C TYR A 101 -21.53 -38.48 9.14
N SER A 102 -22.85 -38.63 9.17
CA SER A 102 -23.50 -39.86 8.71
C SER A 102 -24.94 -39.64 8.22
N ASP A 103 -25.34 -40.39 7.19
CA ASP A 103 -26.75 -40.50 6.75
C ASP A 103 -27.36 -41.88 7.10
N GLY A 104 -26.63 -42.68 7.86
CA GLY A 104 -26.95 -44.05 8.23
C GLY A 104 -26.46 -45.11 7.24
N ASN A 105 -26.21 -44.79 5.96
CA ASN A 105 -25.59 -45.72 4.99
C ASN A 105 -24.11 -45.41 4.80
N GLU A 106 -23.75 -44.13 4.77
CA GLU A 106 -22.38 -43.63 4.63
C GLU A 106 -21.91 -42.94 5.93
N TRP A 107 -20.61 -43.03 6.22
CA TRP A 107 -19.98 -42.47 7.41
C TRP A 107 -18.65 -41.82 7.07
N GLY A 108 -18.44 -40.57 7.49
CA GLY A 108 -17.22 -39.81 7.25
C GLY A 108 -16.70 -39.15 8.52
N LEU A 109 -15.39 -39.27 8.76
CA LEU A 109 -14.70 -38.62 9.88
C LEU A 109 -13.98 -37.37 9.39
N TYR A 110 -14.15 -36.25 10.08
CA TYR A 110 -13.54 -34.98 9.76
C TYR A 110 -12.85 -34.36 10.98
N ARG A 111 -11.66 -33.79 10.77
CA ARG A 111 -10.91 -33.08 11.81
C ARG A 111 -10.47 -31.73 11.28
N ASN A 112 -10.88 -30.63 11.92
CA ASN A 112 -10.61 -29.26 11.46
C ASN A 112 -10.99 -29.04 9.97
N GLY A 113 -12.09 -29.66 9.55
CA GLY A 113 -12.61 -29.59 8.18
C GLY A 113 -11.93 -30.50 7.17
N GLN A 114 -10.89 -31.24 7.54
CA GLN A 114 -10.22 -32.20 6.66
C GLN A 114 -10.78 -33.61 6.88
N ARG A 115 -11.07 -34.32 5.77
CA ARG A 115 -11.54 -35.72 5.82
C ARG A 115 -10.40 -36.66 6.22
N ILE A 116 -10.66 -37.52 7.20
CA ILE A 116 -9.73 -38.54 7.68
C ILE A 116 -10.10 -39.88 7.05
N GLY A 117 -9.28 -40.34 6.10
CA GLY A 117 -9.50 -41.58 5.37
C GLY A 117 -10.65 -41.50 4.34
N GLU A 118 -11.14 -42.66 3.93
CA GLU A 118 -12.25 -42.81 2.98
C GLU A 118 -13.60 -42.89 3.70
N ILE A 119 -14.69 -42.56 2.99
CA ILE A 119 -16.06 -42.67 3.52
C ILE A 119 -16.43 -44.16 3.62
N ALA A 120 -16.79 -44.60 4.82
CA ALA A 120 -17.22 -45.97 5.04
C ALA A 120 -18.68 -46.18 4.63
N ARG A 121 -18.99 -47.36 4.10
CA ARG A 121 -20.34 -47.71 3.62
C ARG A 121 -20.87 -48.97 4.30
N LEU A 122 -22.18 -49.03 4.46
CA LEU A 122 -22.88 -50.26 4.82
C LEU A 122 -23.38 -50.98 3.56
N SER A 123 -23.33 -52.31 3.59
CA SER A 123 -23.84 -53.20 2.55
C SER A 123 -25.35 -53.39 2.73
N GLY A 124 -26.11 -52.97 1.72
CA GLY A 124 -27.57 -52.83 1.78
C GLY A 124 -28.03 -51.46 2.28
N SER A 125 -29.29 -51.10 2.03
CA SER A 125 -29.85 -49.82 2.47
C SER A 125 -30.51 -49.94 3.83
N ILE A 126 -30.32 -48.96 4.71
CA ILE A 126 -31.03 -48.87 6.01
C ILE A 126 -32.57 -48.86 5.87
N ARG A 127 -33.10 -48.54 4.67
CA ARG A 127 -34.54 -48.58 4.37
C ARG A 127 -35.08 -49.99 4.15
N THR A 128 -34.24 -50.92 3.67
CA THR A 128 -34.69 -52.23 3.16
C THR A 128 -34.02 -53.41 3.86
N ALA A 129 -32.74 -53.29 4.22
CA ALA A 129 -31.91 -54.39 4.68
C ALA A 129 -32.33 -54.93 6.06
N GLY A 130 -32.66 -54.06 7.01
CA GLY A 130 -33.06 -54.48 8.37
C GLY A 130 -31.90 -55.11 9.13
N ASP A 131 -32.12 -56.32 9.63
CA ASP A 131 -31.11 -57.17 10.28
C ASP A 131 -29.98 -57.63 9.35
N ARG A 132 -30.20 -57.63 8.04
CA ARG A 132 -29.19 -57.96 7.02
C ARG A 132 -28.20 -56.82 6.71
N LEU A 133 -28.34 -55.67 7.37
CA LEU A 133 -27.42 -54.55 7.20
C LEU A 133 -26.06 -54.89 7.85
N ALA A 134 -25.00 -54.84 7.06
CA ALA A 134 -23.64 -55.14 7.51
C ALA A 134 -22.65 -54.08 7.01
N PRO A 135 -21.48 -53.88 7.65
CA PRO A 135 -20.40 -53.09 7.05
C PRO A 135 -20.00 -53.64 5.68
N ALA A 136 -19.77 -52.79 4.69
CA ALA A 136 -19.28 -53.23 3.38
C ALA A 136 -17.82 -53.71 3.47
N ASP A 137 -17.04 -53.13 4.38
CA ASP A 137 -15.64 -53.43 4.66
C ASP A 137 -15.26 -53.08 6.11
N SER A 138 -13.98 -53.13 6.45
CA SER A 138 -13.44 -52.72 7.75
C SER A 138 -13.46 -51.20 7.99
N GLY A 139 -13.77 -50.39 6.99
CA GLY A 139 -13.73 -48.93 7.04
C GLY A 139 -14.69 -48.36 8.09
N PHE A 140 -15.88 -48.94 8.23
CA PHE A 140 -16.87 -48.51 9.22
C PHE A 140 -16.37 -48.69 10.66
N ALA A 141 -15.78 -49.86 10.96
CA ALA A 141 -15.21 -50.12 12.28
C ALA A 141 -14.03 -49.19 12.58
N ARG A 142 -13.15 -48.94 11.59
CA ARG A 142 -12.01 -48.03 11.72
C ARG A 142 -12.46 -46.61 12.03
N ILE A 143 -13.46 -46.08 11.32
CA ILE A 143 -13.97 -44.72 11.56
C ILE A 143 -14.51 -44.55 12.99
N LEU A 144 -15.29 -45.53 13.48
CA LEU A 144 -15.80 -45.47 14.86
C LEU A 144 -14.69 -45.56 15.89
N GLN A 145 -13.69 -46.43 15.67
CA GLN A 145 -12.52 -46.52 16.53
C GLN A 145 -11.71 -45.22 16.54
N ASP A 146 -11.41 -44.65 15.37
CA ASP A 146 -10.64 -43.42 15.20
C ASP A 146 -11.37 -42.19 15.78
N PHE A 147 -12.70 -42.19 15.74
CA PHE A 147 -13.51 -41.17 16.38
C PHE A 147 -13.47 -41.31 17.90
N LEU A 148 -13.80 -42.49 18.46
CA LEU A 148 -13.92 -42.71 19.90
C LEU A 148 -12.60 -42.71 20.66
N THR A 149 -11.49 -43.02 20.00
CA THR A 149 -10.15 -43.04 20.61
C THR A 149 -9.35 -41.77 20.33
N TRP A 150 -9.97 -40.75 19.72
CA TRP A 150 -9.29 -39.51 19.40
C TRP A 150 -8.70 -38.85 20.66
N LYS A 151 -7.42 -38.54 20.59
CA LYS A 151 -6.69 -37.74 21.58
C LYS A 151 -5.99 -36.59 20.84
N PRO A 152 -5.91 -35.39 21.42
CA PRO A 152 -5.07 -34.33 20.87
C PRO A 152 -3.61 -34.81 20.82
N GLN A 153 -3.01 -34.81 19.62
CA GLN A 153 -1.58 -35.07 19.47
C GLN A 153 -0.79 -33.78 19.72
N PRO A 154 0.32 -33.83 20.48
CA PRO A 154 1.18 -32.66 20.65
C PRO A 154 1.73 -32.19 19.29
N PRO A 155 1.65 -30.89 18.99
CA PRO A 155 2.20 -30.37 17.74
C PRO A 155 3.71 -30.53 17.71
N ARG A 156 4.25 -31.08 16.62
CA ARG A 156 5.69 -31.32 16.44
C ARG A 156 6.38 -30.26 15.59
N SER A 157 5.65 -29.25 15.14
CA SER A 157 6.17 -28.12 14.35
C SER A 157 5.32 -26.87 14.59
N ILE A 158 5.92 -25.70 14.36
CA ILE A 158 5.24 -24.40 14.45
C ILE A 158 4.00 -24.39 13.57
N GLY A 159 4.12 -24.82 12.30
CA GLY A 159 2.98 -24.87 11.39
C GLY A 159 1.83 -25.79 11.84
N GLN A 160 2.10 -26.87 12.57
CA GLN A 160 1.06 -27.72 13.16
C GLN A 160 0.38 -27.04 14.35
N LEU A 161 1.15 -26.40 15.23
CA LEU A 161 0.62 -25.64 16.37
C LEU A 161 -0.28 -24.50 15.87
N VAL A 162 0.22 -23.72 14.91
CA VAL A 162 -0.49 -22.59 14.28
C VAL A 162 -1.82 -23.02 13.70
N ARG A 163 -1.86 -24.09 12.89
CA ARG A 163 -3.12 -24.61 12.32
C ARG A 163 -4.13 -24.99 13.40
N ALA A 164 -3.66 -25.56 14.51
CA ALA A 164 -4.51 -25.97 15.62
C ALA A 164 -5.08 -24.77 16.40
N ILE A 165 -4.25 -23.77 16.72
CA ILE A 165 -4.68 -22.60 17.50
C ILE A 165 -5.46 -21.57 16.66
N ALA A 166 -5.17 -21.42 15.37
CA ALA A 166 -5.85 -20.44 14.51
C ALA A 166 -7.34 -20.79 14.32
N GLY A 167 -7.65 -22.07 14.15
CA GLY A 167 -9.05 -22.55 14.08
C GLY A 167 -9.81 -22.27 15.37
N LEU A 168 -9.21 -22.58 16.51
CA LEU A 168 -9.80 -22.34 17.84
C LEU A 168 -9.90 -20.85 18.20
N CYS A 169 -8.96 -20.03 17.75
CA CYS A 169 -9.03 -18.58 17.92
C CYS A 169 -10.23 -18.01 17.14
N ARG A 170 -10.48 -18.50 15.91
CA ARG A 170 -11.65 -18.06 15.12
C ARG A 170 -12.94 -18.48 15.78
N LEU A 171 -12.96 -19.71 16.29
CA LEU A 171 -14.07 -20.22 17.05
C LEU A 171 -14.36 -19.29 18.22
N LEU A 172 -13.39 -19.06 19.11
CA LEU A 172 -13.53 -18.16 20.26
C LEU A 172 -14.00 -16.74 19.86
N CYS A 173 -13.49 -16.21 18.75
CA CYS A 173 -13.92 -14.91 18.21
C CYS A 173 -15.41 -14.91 17.83
N GLU A 174 -15.88 -15.91 17.08
CA GLU A 174 -17.30 -16.04 16.71
C GLU A 174 -18.19 -16.28 17.93
N GLU A 175 -17.71 -17.05 18.91
CA GLU A 175 -18.41 -17.28 20.17
C GLU A 175 -18.68 -15.97 20.92
N VAL A 176 -17.67 -15.09 21.02
CA VAL A 176 -17.79 -13.78 21.66
C VAL A 176 -18.70 -12.84 20.88
N LYS A 177 -18.60 -12.80 19.53
CA LYS A 177 -19.50 -12.00 18.69
C LYS A 177 -20.95 -12.41 18.91
N GLN A 178 -21.21 -13.71 18.97
CA GLN A 178 -22.55 -14.24 19.16
C GLN A 178 -23.07 -13.96 20.58
N ALA A 179 -22.21 -14.07 21.60
CA ALA A 179 -22.55 -13.70 22.96
C ALA A 179 -23.00 -12.23 23.05
N ILE A 180 -22.24 -11.29 22.46
CA ILE A 180 -22.60 -9.86 22.42
C ILE A 180 -23.96 -9.65 21.72
N LYS A 181 -24.22 -10.34 20.61
CA LYS A 181 -25.51 -10.25 19.90
C LYS A 181 -26.68 -10.71 20.80
N LEU A 182 -26.52 -11.82 21.51
CA LEU A 182 -27.55 -12.35 22.41
C LEU A 182 -27.78 -11.46 23.63
N GLU A 183 -26.70 -10.90 24.19
CA GLU A 183 -26.75 -9.95 25.30
C GLU A 183 -27.48 -8.66 24.92
N LYS A 184 -27.17 -8.09 23.75
CA LYS A 184 -27.87 -6.91 23.22
C LYS A 184 -29.35 -7.19 22.91
N ALA A 185 -29.69 -8.42 22.56
CA ALA A 185 -31.07 -8.86 22.37
C ALA A 185 -31.80 -9.22 23.68
N GLY A 186 -31.16 -9.07 24.85
CA GLY A 186 -31.74 -9.38 26.16
C GLY A 186 -31.91 -10.88 26.43
N LYS A 187 -31.26 -11.75 25.65
CA LYS A 187 -31.37 -13.22 25.75
C LYS A 187 -30.26 -13.85 26.61
N ARG A 188 -29.29 -13.06 27.07
CA ARG A 188 -28.14 -13.45 27.90
C ARG A 188 -27.77 -12.30 28.83
N THR A 189 -27.20 -12.61 30.00
CA THR A 189 -26.64 -11.61 30.92
C THR A 189 -25.54 -10.81 30.24
N ARG A 190 -25.58 -9.47 30.32
CA ARG A 190 -24.63 -8.57 29.65
C ARG A 190 -23.24 -8.62 30.30
N VAL A 191 -22.38 -9.53 29.88
CA VAL A 191 -20.99 -9.64 30.33
C VAL A 191 -20.05 -9.10 29.25
N PHE A 192 -20.10 -9.64 28.04
CA PHE A 192 -19.20 -9.24 26.95
C PHE A 192 -19.52 -7.86 26.39
N THR A 193 -20.77 -7.43 26.43
CA THR A 193 -21.18 -6.12 25.96
C THR A 193 -20.64 -5.02 26.87
N VAL A 194 -20.68 -5.23 28.19
CA VAL A 194 -20.10 -4.30 29.18
C VAL A 194 -18.58 -4.27 29.00
N LEU A 195 -17.96 -5.45 28.88
CA LEU A 195 -16.54 -5.59 28.61
C LEU A 195 -16.11 -4.86 27.33
N ALA A 196 -16.88 -4.97 26.25
CA ALA A 196 -16.60 -4.27 24.99
C ALA A 196 -16.80 -2.76 25.10
N GLU A 197 -17.83 -2.29 25.83
CA GLU A 197 -18.08 -0.86 26.09
C GLU A 197 -16.93 -0.24 26.91
N ASP A 198 -16.49 -0.93 27.97
CA ASP A 198 -15.37 -0.50 28.79
C ASP A 198 -14.06 -0.52 28.00
N TRP A 199 -13.81 -1.57 27.20
CA TRP A 199 -12.62 -1.65 26.35
C TRP A 199 -12.56 -0.52 25.31
N ARG A 200 -13.69 -0.17 24.70
CA ARG A 200 -13.78 0.99 23.79
C ARG A 200 -13.46 2.29 24.50
N ARG A 201 -14.05 2.52 25.66
CA ARG A 201 -13.81 3.75 26.43
C ARG A 201 -12.36 3.88 26.87
N LEU A 202 -11.74 2.77 27.26
CA LEU A 202 -10.41 2.76 27.88
C LEU A 202 -9.25 2.68 26.91
N LEU A 203 -9.43 2.09 25.73
CA LEU A 203 -8.34 1.86 24.79
C LEU A 203 -8.68 2.35 23.38
N PHE A 204 -9.85 1.99 22.85
CA PHE A 204 -10.15 2.21 21.43
C PHE A 204 -11.61 2.64 21.20
N PRO A 205 -11.92 3.95 21.30
CA PRO A 205 -13.31 4.45 21.24
C PRO A 205 -14.04 4.10 19.94
N GLU A 206 -13.28 3.98 18.85
CA GLU A 206 -13.79 3.73 17.49
C GLU A 206 -13.96 2.23 17.17
N ASN A 207 -13.53 1.30 18.03
CA ASN A 207 -13.58 -0.13 17.72
C ASN A 207 -15.03 -0.65 17.67
N SER A 208 -15.34 -1.46 16.66
CA SER A 208 -16.62 -2.17 16.57
C SER A 208 -16.72 -3.34 17.59
N ASP A 209 -17.90 -3.94 17.75
CA ASP A 209 -18.02 -5.19 18.51
C ASP A 209 -17.18 -6.32 17.88
N GLU A 210 -17.03 -6.31 16.55
CA GLU A 210 -16.25 -7.32 15.82
C GLU A 210 -14.75 -7.17 16.07
N ASP A 211 -14.25 -5.93 16.09
CA ASP A 211 -12.85 -5.62 16.43
C ASP A 211 -12.53 -6.07 17.86
N PHE A 212 -13.45 -5.80 18.80
CA PHE A 212 -13.32 -6.24 20.18
C PHE A 212 -13.24 -7.76 20.29
N ALA A 213 -14.16 -8.50 19.66
CA ALA A 213 -14.18 -9.95 19.73
C ALA A 213 -12.91 -10.58 19.13
N ASN A 214 -12.38 -9.98 18.06
CA ASN A 214 -11.13 -10.41 17.44
C ASN A 214 -9.93 -10.18 18.38
N GLN A 215 -9.81 -8.99 18.96
CA GLN A 215 -8.75 -8.65 19.91
C GLN A 215 -8.83 -9.52 21.17
N TYR A 216 -10.04 -9.78 21.67
CA TYR A 216 -10.29 -10.67 22.79
C TYR A 216 -9.71 -12.06 22.52
N ALA A 217 -10.10 -12.67 21.40
CA ALA A 217 -9.72 -14.06 21.09
C ALA A 217 -8.20 -14.21 20.92
N GLN A 218 -7.57 -13.28 20.20
CA GLN A 218 -6.12 -13.26 20.03
C GLN A 218 -5.40 -13.12 21.38
N THR A 219 -5.85 -12.19 22.22
CA THR A 219 -5.26 -11.93 23.55
C THR A 219 -5.27 -13.19 24.41
N VAL A 220 -6.39 -13.92 24.44
CA VAL A 220 -6.51 -15.18 25.21
C VAL A 220 -5.54 -16.24 24.68
N VAL A 221 -5.49 -16.46 23.37
CA VAL A 221 -4.63 -17.48 22.76
C VAL A 221 -3.14 -17.17 23.01
N PHE A 222 -2.72 -15.92 22.83
CA PHE A 222 -1.33 -15.54 23.06
C PHE A 222 -0.96 -15.50 24.55
N ALA A 223 -1.87 -15.14 25.44
CA ALA A 223 -1.63 -15.24 26.88
C ALA A 223 -1.44 -16.70 27.32
N LEU A 224 -2.22 -17.65 26.78
CA LEU A 224 -2.03 -19.07 27.04
C LEU A 224 -0.72 -19.60 26.47
N LEU A 225 -0.34 -19.20 25.24
CA LEU A 225 0.96 -19.56 24.68
C LEU A 225 2.10 -19.04 25.57
N LEU A 226 2.02 -17.79 26.02
CA LEU A 226 2.98 -17.16 26.92
C LEU A 226 3.07 -17.88 28.27
N ALA A 227 1.93 -18.25 28.87
CA ALA A 227 1.92 -19.05 30.09
C ALA A 227 2.68 -20.38 29.90
N ARG A 228 2.52 -21.02 28.74
CA ARG A 228 3.22 -22.26 28.44
C ARG A 228 4.72 -22.05 28.20
N VAL A 229 5.12 -20.95 27.56
CA VAL A 229 6.54 -20.55 27.41
C VAL A 229 7.22 -20.38 28.77
N GLU A 230 6.51 -19.78 29.72
CA GLU A 230 6.99 -19.56 31.09
C GLU A 230 7.05 -20.84 31.95
N GLY A 231 6.75 -22.01 31.36
CA GLY A 231 6.79 -23.31 32.03
C GLY A 231 5.61 -23.54 32.96
N ILE A 232 4.52 -22.79 32.84
CA ILE A 232 3.31 -23.00 33.63
C ILE A 232 2.68 -24.33 33.19
N VAL A 233 2.46 -25.23 34.15
CA VAL A 233 1.77 -26.50 33.95
C VAL A 233 0.26 -26.24 33.96
N PHE A 234 -0.45 -26.67 32.91
CA PHE A 234 -1.90 -26.48 32.79
C PHE A 234 -2.70 -27.65 33.39
N GLU A 235 -2.07 -28.82 33.54
CA GLU A 235 -2.73 -30.00 34.08
C GLU A 235 -3.14 -29.78 35.54
N GLY A 236 -4.43 -29.96 35.84
CA GLY A 236 -5.00 -29.76 37.18
C GLY A 236 -5.19 -28.29 37.58
N GLU A 237 -4.93 -27.33 36.69
CA GLU A 237 -5.06 -25.89 36.96
C GLU A 237 -6.30 -25.29 36.30
N THR A 238 -6.90 -24.30 36.96
CA THR A 238 -7.98 -23.50 36.38
C THR A 238 -7.39 -22.38 35.52
N ILE A 239 -8.18 -21.81 34.59
CA ILE A 239 -7.71 -20.66 33.79
C ILE A 239 -7.36 -19.49 34.71
N HIS A 240 -8.16 -19.25 35.75
CA HIS A 240 -7.85 -18.28 36.81
C HIS A 240 -6.49 -18.56 37.49
N GLY A 241 -6.20 -19.83 37.79
CA GLY A 241 -4.90 -20.25 38.33
C GLY A 241 -3.74 -19.98 37.36
N ILE A 242 -3.93 -20.27 36.07
CA ILE A 242 -2.95 -19.99 35.01
C ILE A 242 -2.73 -18.47 34.88
N ALA A 243 -3.82 -17.70 34.83
CA ALA A 243 -3.80 -16.24 34.73
C ALA A 243 -3.10 -15.58 35.93
N THR A 244 -3.37 -16.07 37.14
CA THR A 244 -2.71 -15.62 38.38
C THR A 244 -1.20 -15.91 38.36
N LYS A 245 -0.80 -17.12 37.92
CA LYS A 245 0.61 -17.49 37.81
C LYS A 245 1.32 -16.67 36.72
N LEU A 246 0.65 -16.45 35.59
CA LEU A 246 1.15 -15.62 34.49
C LEU A 246 1.29 -14.16 34.94
N GLY A 247 0.32 -13.63 35.68
CA GLY A 247 0.28 -12.26 36.18
C GLY A 247 1.42 -11.89 37.13
N LYS A 248 2.12 -12.88 37.70
CA LYS A 248 3.34 -12.65 38.51
C LYS A 248 4.54 -12.20 37.66
N LYS A 249 4.58 -12.56 36.38
CA LYS A 249 5.67 -12.24 35.45
C LYS A 249 5.24 -11.29 34.34
N HIS A 250 3.96 -11.36 33.95
CA HIS A 250 3.34 -10.59 32.86
C HIS A 250 2.08 -9.94 33.37
N SER A 251 2.24 -8.80 34.06
CA SER A 251 1.17 -8.17 34.83
C SER A 251 -0.03 -7.77 33.97
N LEU A 252 0.20 -7.34 32.72
CA LEU A 252 -0.87 -6.96 31.79
C LEU A 252 -1.57 -8.21 31.20
N MET A 253 -0.83 -9.14 30.60
CA MET A 253 -1.41 -10.31 29.94
C MET A 253 -2.02 -11.32 30.91
N GLY A 254 -1.40 -11.55 32.07
CA GLY A 254 -1.95 -12.41 33.11
C GLY A 254 -3.25 -11.85 33.67
N LYS A 255 -3.33 -10.54 33.94
CA LYS A 255 -4.56 -9.91 34.42
C LYS A 255 -5.61 -9.73 33.33
N ALA A 256 -5.20 -9.47 32.08
CA ALA A 256 -6.11 -9.50 30.94
C ALA A 256 -6.73 -10.89 30.81
N LEU A 257 -5.93 -11.95 30.78
CA LEU A 257 -6.45 -13.32 30.76
C LEU A 257 -7.41 -13.56 31.94
N ASP A 258 -7.08 -13.10 33.14
CA ASP A 258 -7.92 -13.25 34.34
C ASP A 258 -9.31 -12.57 34.19
N ILE A 259 -9.31 -11.28 33.82
CA ILE A 259 -10.53 -10.49 33.59
C ILE A 259 -11.37 -11.14 32.49
N LEU A 260 -10.70 -11.55 31.41
CA LEU A 260 -11.33 -12.12 30.23
C LEU A 260 -11.81 -13.56 30.48
N THR A 261 -11.46 -14.22 31.58
CA THR A 261 -11.81 -15.64 31.84
C THR A 261 -12.42 -15.91 33.22
N SER A 262 -12.83 -14.86 33.94
CA SER A 262 -13.48 -14.97 35.25
C SER A 262 -14.73 -15.87 35.24
N ASP A 263 -15.06 -16.46 36.41
CA ASP A 263 -16.12 -17.47 36.62
C ASP A 263 -17.54 -17.08 36.14
N SER A 264 -17.74 -15.83 35.71
CA SER A 264 -19.00 -15.30 35.19
C SER A 264 -19.29 -15.64 33.72
N LEU A 265 -18.40 -16.36 33.03
CA LEU A 265 -18.48 -16.65 31.58
C LEU A 265 -19.06 -18.05 31.28
N GLU A 266 -20.23 -18.37 31.84
CA GLU A 266 -20.98 -19.58 31.48
C GLU A 266 -21.21 -19.61 29.95
N GLY A 267 -20.61 -20.58 29.24
CA GLY A 267 -20.77 -20.80 27.80
C GLY A 267 -19.47 -21.07 27.03
N LEU A 268 -18.38 -20.33 27.29
CA LEU A 268 -17.11 -20.43 26.53
C LEU A 268 -16.21 -21.62 26.94
N SER A 269 -16.67 -22.47 27.87
CA SER A 269 -15.82 -23.46 28.55
C SER A 269 -15.22 -24.50 27.62
N THR A 270 -15.93 -24.90 26.56
CA THR A 270 -15.51 -26.00 25.68
C THR A 270 -14.35 -25.61 24.77
N THR A 271 -14.40 -24.42 24.16
CA THR A 271 -13.34 -23.91 23.26
C THR A 271 -12.08 -23.58 24.04
N LEU A 272 -12.22 -22.94 25.22
CA LEU A 272 -11.09 -22.68 26.12
C LEU A 272 -10.47 -23.96 26.67
N THR A 273 -11.27 -24.95 27.07
CA THR A 273 -10.76 -26.27 27.49
C THR A 273 -10.00 -26.97 26.37
N THR A 274 -10.47 -26.84 25.12
CA THR A 274 -9.78 -27.40 23.95
C THR A 274 -8.47 -26.67 23.68
N LEU A 275 -8.43 -25.33 23.78
CA LEU A 275 -7.21 -24.54 23.68
C LEU A 275 -6.18 -24.96 24.73
N LEU A 276 -6.58 -25.12 25.99
CA LEU A 276 -5.72 -25.62 27.06
C LEU A 276 -5.17 -27.00 26.75
N ARG A 277 -5.99 -27.93 26.25
CA ARG A 277 -5.56 -29.28 25.88
C ARG A 277 -4.56 -29.30 24.72
N ILE A 278 -4.66 -28.35 23.77
CA ILE A 278 -3.74 -28.25 22.64
C ILE A 278 -2.42 -27.56 23.03
N ILE A 279 -2.49 -26.51 23.86
CA ILE A 279 -1.32 -25.72 24.26
C ILE A 279 -0.54 -26.42 25.39
N SER A 280 -1.21 -27.15 26.29
CA SER A 280 -0.60 -27.84 27.43
C SER A 280 0.60 -28.73 27.07
N PRO A 281 0.53 -29.62 26.05
CA PRO A 281 1.65 -30.50 25.73
C PRO A 281 2.68 -29.86 24.78
N VAL A 282 2.57 -28.57 24.46
CA VAL A 282 3.55 -27.87 23.60
C VAL A 282 4.89 -27.82 24.32
N ASP A 283 5.95 -28.21 23.62
CA ASP A 283 7.33 -28.09 24.08
C ASP A 283 8.09 -27.15 23.14
N TRP A 284 8.43 -25.96 23.64
CA TRP A 284 9.11 -24.93 22.86
C TRP A 284 10.54 -25.29 22.48
N SER A 285 11.20 -26.15 23.27
CA SER A 285 12.58 -26.59 22.97
C SER A 285 12.67 -27.44 21.70
N LEU A 286 11.57 -28.11 21.33
CA LEU A 286 11.46 -28.90 20.11
C LEU A 286 11.01 -28.06 18.89
N LEU A 287 10.46 -26.86 19.13
CA LEU A 287 9.91 -25.98 18.10
C LEU A 287 10.89 -24.87 17.69
N ASP A 288 11.81 -24.50 18.57
CA ASP A 288 12.89 -23.58 18.26
C ASP A 288 14.04 -24.33 17.56
N ASN A 289 14.51 -23.77 16.45
CA ASN A 289 15.65 -24.28 15.70
C ASN A 289 16.97 -23.63 16.13
N GLY A 290 17.00 -22.99 17.30
CA GLY A 290 18.16 -22.27 17.86
C GLY A 290 18.38 -20.88 17.26
N SER A 291 17.38 -20.32 16.56
CA SER A 291 17.47 -18.97 15.98
C SER A 291 16.89 -17.87 16.86
N GLY A 292 16.14 -18.20 17.92
CA GLY A 292 15.40 -17.23 18.74
C GLY A 292 14.15 -16.65 18.06
N ASP A 293 13.94 -16.90 16.77
CA ASP A 293 12.82 -16.39 15.96
C ASP A 293 11.62 -17.34 15.88
N ALA A 294 11.57 -18.39 16.72
CA ALA A 294 10.45 -19.32 16.77
C ALA A 294 9.12 -18.60 17.05
N TYR A 295 9.13 -17.62 17.97
CA TYR A 295 7.95 -16.84 18.35
C TYR A 295 7.49 -15.88 17.26
N LEU A 296 8.46 -15.27 16.56
CA LEU A 296 8.19 -14.38 15.43
C LEU A 296 7.49 -15.15 14.30
N ARG A 297 8.07 -16.29 13.91
CA ARG A 297 7.50 -17.16 12.88
C ARG A 297 6.14 -17.73 13.28
N LEU A 298 5.96 -18.08 14.56
CA LEU A 298 4.67 -18.51 15.08
C LEU A 298 3.59 -17.44 14.87
N TYR A 299 3.90 -16.18 15.20
CA TYR A 299 2.96 -15.07 15.02
C TYR A 299 2.68 -14.79 13.54
N GLU A 300 3.72 -14.80 12.70
CA GLU A 300 3.58 -14.60 11.25
C GLU A 300 2.71 -15.69 10.60
N ASP A 301 3.02 -16.96 10.88
CA ASP A 301 2.26 -18.10 10.41
C ASP A 301 0.83 -18.07 10.97
N PHE A 302 0.66 -17.62 12.22
CA PHE A 302 -0.65 -17.49 12.85
C PHE A 302 -1.51 -16.49 12.10
N LEU A 303 -1.03 -15.27 11.87
CA LEU A 303 -1.76 -14.27 11.10
C LEU A 303 -2.03 -14.74 9.67
N GLN A 304 -1.08 -15.42 9.03
CA GLN A 304 -1.28 -15.99 7.70
C GLN A 304 -2.47 -16.96 7.64
N ILE A 305 -2.65 -17.77 8.67
CA ILE A 305 -3.74 -18.77 8.71
C ILE A 305 -5.02 -18.17 9.28
N TYR A 306 -4.94 -17.28 10.27
CA TYR A 306 -6.05 -16.73 11.03
C TYR A 306 -6.74 -15.56 10.33
N ASP A 307 -5.98 -14.56 9.88
CA ASP A 307 -6.51 -13.33 9.28
C ASP A 307 -5.52 -12.76 8.24
N PRO A 308 -5.55 -13.28 6.99
CA PRO A 308 -4.68 -12.82 5.92
C PRO A 308 -4.87 -11.34 5.57
N GLU A 309 -6.09 -10.82 5.71
CA GLU A 309 -6.40 -9.41 5.45
C GLU A 309 -5.84 -8.52 6.56
N LEU A 310 -5.92 -8.93 7.82
CA LEU A 310 -5.24 -8.23 8.92
C LEU A 310 -3.73 -8.26 8.70
N ARG A 311 -3.13 -9.37 8.26
CA ARG A 311 -1.70 -9.43 7.92
C ARG A 311 -1.32 -8.43 6.82
N GLU A 312 -2.15 -8.30 5.79
CA GLU A 312 -1.94 -7.37 4.67
C GLU A 312 -2.16 -5.91 5.10
N ARG A 313 -3.24 -5.62 5.84
CA ARG A 313 -3.62 -4.29 6.35
C ARG A 313 -2.68 -3.75 7.41
N THR A 314 -2.25 -4.60 8.34
CA THR A 314 -1.26 -4.22 9.37
C THR A 314 0.15 -4.13 8.80
N GLY A 315 0.35 -4.56 7.56
CA GLY A 315 1.67 -4.55 6.94
C GLY A 315 2.69 -5.31 7.77
N SER A 316 2.30 -6.43 8.41
CA SER A 316 3.15 -7.30 9.26
C SER A 316 4.28 -7.99 8.48
N TYR A 317 4.81 -7.35 7.43
CA TYR A 317 6.08 -7.63 6.82
C TYR A 317 7.14 -6.98 7.68
N TYR A 318 7.74 -7.77 8.57
CA TYR A 318 8.81 -7.32 9.42
C TYR A 318 9.91 -6.61 8.66
N THR A 319 10.35 -5.47 9.21
CA THR A 319 11.60 -4.84 8.81
C THR A 319 12.69 -5.90 8.85
N PRO A 320 13.35 -6.20 7.72
CA PRO A 320 14.38 -7.23 7.70
C PRO A 320 15.40 -6.97 8.81
N ASN A 321 15.75 -8.00 9.59
CA ASN A 321 16.59 -7.80 10.77
C ASN A 321 17.93 -7.12 10.43
N LYS A 322 18.52 -7.41 9.26
CA LYS A 322 19.72 -6.71 8.75
C LYS A 322 19.52 -5.19 8.64
N ALA A 323 18.37 -4.73 8.15
CA ALA A 323 18.06 -3.31 8.05
C ALA A 323 17.84 -2.69 9.44
N VAL A 324 17.12 -3.37 10.34
CA VAL A 324 16.91 -2.92 11.73
C VAL A 324 18.26 -2.79 12.46
N SER A 325 19.09 -3.83 12.37
CA SER A 325 20.42 -3.86 12.99
C SER A 325 21.30 -2.72 12.49
N ALA A 326 21.27 -2.43 11.18
CA ALA A 326 21.97 -1.28 10.59
C ALA A 326 21.45 0.07 11.13
N MET A 327 20.13 0.26 11.20
CA MET A 327 19.52 1.47 11.77
C MET A 327 19.95 1.66 13.23
N VAL A 328 19.80 0.63 14.06
CA VAL A 328 20.19 0.65 15.48
C VAL A 328 21.68 0.97 15.64
N ARG A 329 22.54 0.34 14.82
CA ARG A 329 23.98 0.63 14.82
C ARG A 329 24.28 2.10 14.50
N LEU A 330 23.75 2.62 13.40
CA LEU A 330 23.98 3.99 12.96
C LEU A 330 23.48 5.01 13.99
N THR A 331 22.32 4.73 14.61
CA THR A 331 21.79 5.55 15.71
C THR A 331 22.71 5.52 16.92
N GLU A 332 23.24 4.35 17.32
CA GLU A 332 24.20 4.28 18.42
C GLU A 332 25.50 5.02 18.11
N ASP A 333 26.00 4.89 16.87
CA ASP A 333 27.20 5.59 16.42
C ASP A 333 27.01 7.12 16.57
N ILE A 334 25.82 7.65 16.26
CA ILE A 334 25.47 9.06 16.48
C ILE A 334 25.40 9.41 17.96
N VAL A 335 24.75 8.57 18.79
CA VAL A 335 24.66 8.79 20.25
C VAL A 335 26.07 8.85 20.87
N ARG A 336 26.98 7.96 20.46
CA ARG A 336 28.36 7.93 20.93
C ARG A 336 29.17 9.13 20.43
N GLN A 337 29.08 9.46 19.14
CA GLN A 337 29.97 10.44 18.49
C GLN A 337 29.47 11.89 18.51
N ARG A 338 28.16 12.12 18.64
CA ARG A 338 27.55 13.47 18.56
C ARG A 338 26.89 13.92 19.86
N LEU A 339 26.39 12.99 20.68
CA LEU A 339 25.79 13.31 21.98
C LEU A 339 26.74 13.07 23.16
N ASP A 340 27.97 12.66 22.86
CA ASP A 340 29.06 12.39 23.81
C ASP A 340 28.68 11.35 24.89
N VAL A 341 27.97 10.30 24.47
CA VAL A 341 27.57 9.19 25.36
C VAL A 341 28.36 7.94 24.99
N ALA A 342 29.58 7.81 25.53
CA ALA A 342 30.57 6.80 25.12
C ALA A 342 30.05 5.35 25.13
N SER A 343 29.24 4.98 26.12
CA SER A 343 28.64 3.64 26.25
C SER A 343 27.35 3.44 25.45
N GLY A 344 26.97 4.43 24.62
CA GLY A 344 25.84 4.35 23.70
C GLY A 344 24.54 3.94 24.40
N PHE A 345 23.85 2.94 23.85
CA PHE A 345 22.59 2.44 24.42
C PHE A 345 22.74 1.78 25.80
N ALA A 346 23.95 1.38 26.19
CA ALA A 346 24.19 0.86 27.54
C ALA A 346 24.21 1.95 28.62
N SER A 347 24.33 3.23 28.24
CA SER A 347 24.31 4.35 29.19
C SER A 347 22.94 4.49 29.88
N PRO A 348 22.90 4.71 31.21
CA PRO A 348 21.65 4.98 31.93
C PRO A 348 21.00 6.31 31.51
N GLU A 349 21.71 7.22 30.84
CA GLU A 349 21.16 8.47 30.31
C GLU A 349 20.28 8.25 29.06
N VAL A 350 20.43 7.12 28.38
CA VAL A 350 19.79 6.88 27.08
C VAL A 350 18.45 6.18 27.29
N VAL A 351 17.39 6.96 27.19
CA VAL A 351 16.00 6.48 27.09
C VAL A 351 15.63 6.33 25.62
N VAL A 352 15.23 5.12 25.24
CA VAL A 352 14.86 4.74 23.86
C VAL A 352 13.37 4.42 23.82
N VAL A 353 12.67 5.02 22.84
CA VAL A 353 11.25 4.74 22.58
C VAL A 353 11.08 4.23 21.15
N ASP A 354 10.40 3.09 21.00
CA ASP A 354 9.78 2.70 19.74
C ASP A 354 8.27 3.01 19.80
N PRO A 355 7.79 4.02 19.04
CA PRO A 355 6.40 4.47 19.11
C PRO A 355 5.41 3.56 18.38
N ALA A 356 5.91 2.60 17.58
CA ALA A 356 5.10 1.65 16.83
C ALA A 356 5.85 0.31 16.81
N MET A 357 6.04 -0.28 17.99
CA MET A 357 7.04 -1.33 18.18
C MET A 357 6.73 -2.63 17.45
N GLY A 358 5.47 -2.89 17.08
CA GLY A 358 5.05 -4.17 16.53
C GLY A 358 5.42 -5.29 17.51
N THR A 359 6.27 -6.21 17.07
CA THR A 359 6.80 -7.28 17.95
C THR A 359 8.20 -7.02 18.50
N GLY A 360 8.57 -5.75 18.62
CA GLY A 360 9.73 -5.30 19.37
C GLY A 360 11.08 -5.50 18.69
N THR A 361 11.14 -5.66 17.36
CA THR A 361 12.40 -5.96 16.66
C THR A 361 13.47 -4.87 16.84
N PHE A 362 13.10 -3.58 16.87
CA PHE A 362 14.04 -2.50 17.18
C PHE A 362 14.53 -2.57 18.62
N LEU A 363 13.61 -2.74 19.58
CA LEU A 363 13.94 -2.85 21.01
C LEU A 363 14.87 -4.03 21.29
N LEU A 364 14.67 -5.17 20.65
CA LEU A 364 15.54 -6.34 20.75
C LEU A 364 16.94 -6.08 20.22
N ASN A 365 17.06 -5.43 19.05
CA ASN A 365 18.37 -5.08 18.50
C ASN A 365 19.12 -4.09 19.40
N VAL A 366 18.41 -3.14 20.01
CA VAL A 366 18.97 -2.22 21.01
C VAL A 366 19.44 -2.98 22.26
N LEU A 367 18.66 -3.96 22.74
CA LEU A 367 19.00 -4.79 23.89
C LEU A 367 20.24 -5.67 23.62
N GLU A 368 20.28 -6.37 22.50
CA GLU A 368 21.39 -7.23 22.08
C GLU A 368 22.70 -6.45 21.92
N ARG A 369 22.61 -5.27 21.30
CA ARG A 369 23.78 -4.40 21.10
C ARG A 369 24.29 -3.85 22.43
N SER A 370 23.39 -3.49 23.34
CA SER A 370 23.75 -3.11 24.71
C SER A 370 24.39 -4.28 25.46
N ALA A 371 23.87 -5.51 25.32
CA ALA A 371 24.43 -6.70 25.93
C ALA A 371 25.86 -6.98 25.47
N ALA A 372 26.13 -6.80 24.17
CA ALA A 372 27.46 -6.91 23.60
C ALA A 372 28.42 -5.86 24.18
N ALA A 373 28.02 -4.58 24.20
CA ALA A 373 28.82 -3.49 24.76
C ALA A 373 29.12 -3.68 26.26
N ILE A 374 28.11 -4.03 27.06
CA ILE A 374 28.28 -4.30 28.49
C ILE A 374 29.21 -5.48 28.72
N ARG A 375 29.10 -6.54 27.91
CA ARG A 375 29.98 -7.71 28.01
C ARG A 375 31.43 -7.35 27.72
N GLU A 376 31.67 -6.49 26.74
CA GLU A 376 33.00 -6.04 26.34
C GLU A 376 33.61 -5.08 27.37
N GLU A 377 32.83 -4.11 27.87
CA GLU A 377 33.31 -3.06 28.78
C GLU A 377 33.31 -3.48 30.26
N GLU A 378 32.28 -4.19 30.72
CA GLU A 378 32.02 -4.50 32.14
C GLU A 378 32.10 -6.01 32.47
N GLY A 379 32.20 -6.87 31.45
CA GLY A 379 32.30 -8.32 31.59
C GLY A 379 30.95 -9.06 31.63
N THR A 380 31.00 -10.39 31.48
CA THR A 380 29.80 -11.24 31.34
C THR A 380 28.84 -11.18 32.53
N GLY A 381 29.35 -11.01 33.75
CA GLY A 381 28.55 -10.93 34.97
C GLY A 381 27.69 -9.66 35.09
N ALA A 382 28.09 -8.57 34.43
CA ALA A 382 27.37 -7.29 34.47
C ALA A 382 26.16 -7.26 33.52
N VAL A 383 26.18 -8.08 32.45
CA VAL A 383 25.15 -8.12 31.40
C VAL A 383 23.75 -8.29 32.01
N GLY A 384 23.54 -9.35 32.79
CA GLY A 384 22.22 -9.66 33.32
C GLY A 384 21.58 -8.49 34.12
N PRO A 385 22.23 -7.99 35.19
CA PRO A 385 21.75 -6.84 35.95
C PRO A 385 21.53 -5.57 35.13
N ARG A 386 22.44 -5.23 34.20
CA ARG A 386 22.36 -4.01 33.38
C ARG A 386 21.25 -4.09 32.35
N LEU A 387 21.02 -5.25 31.74
CA LEU A 387 19.87 -5.46 30.84
C LEU A 387 18.55 -5.38 31.61
N ARG A 388 18.48 -5.95 32.82
CA ARG A 388 17.29 -5.87 33.69
C ARG A 388 16.93 -4.43 34.03
N GLU A 389 17.94 -3.62 34.38
CA GLU A 389 17.78 -2.19 34.61
C GLU A 389 17.22 -1.51 33.36
N MET A 390 17.87 -1.71 32.21
CA MET A 390 17.52 -1.10 30.95
C MET A 390 16.05 -1.32 30.54
N VAL A 391 15.59 -2.58 30.56
CA VAL A 391 14.20 -2.92 30.17
C VAL A 391 13.15 -2.45 31.17
N GLY A 392 13.56 -2.24 32.43
CA GLY A 392 12.69 -1.80 33.52
C GLY A 392 12.62 -0.28 33.67
N SER A 393 13.61 0.47 33.15
CA SER A 393 13.74 1.90 33.40
C SER A 393 13.78 2.78 32.15
N ARG A 394 14.21 2.30 30.98
CA ARG A 394 14.61 3.21 29.87
C ARG A 394 14.43 2.67 28.45
N LEU A 395 14.09 1.41 28.25
CA LEU A 395 13.72 0.84 26.95
C LEU A 395 12.19 0.72 26.85
N VAL A 396 11.55 1.59 26.06
CA VAL A 396 10.10 1.76 26.01
C VAL A 396 9.53 1.37 24.65
N GLY A 397 8.42 0.65 24.64
CA GLY A 397 7.69 0.31 23.43
C GLY A 397 6.20 0.65 23.51
N PHE A 398 5.67 1.29 22.47
CA PHE A 398 4.22 1.52 22.32
C PHE A 398 3.69 0.68 21.17
N GLU A 399 2.59 -0.02 21.42
CA GLU A 399 1.87 -0.78 20.40
C GLU A 399 0.37 -0.64 20.61
N MET A 400 -0.37 -0.50 19.51
CA MET A 400 -1.83 -0.38 19.57
C MET A 400 -2.50 -1.76 19.67
N GLN A 401 -1.89 -2.80 19.08
CA GLN A 401 -2.45 -4.14 19.02
C GLN A 401 -1.93 -5.06 20.13
N THR A 402 -2.83 -5.75 20.83
CA THR A 402 -2.46 -6.67 21.93
C THR A 402 -1.65 -7.88 21.46
N GLY A 403 -1.89 -8.38 20.24
CA GLY A 403 -1.16 -9.51 19.66
C GLY A 403 0.33 -9.22 19.48
N PRO A 404 0.73 -8.22 18.67
CA PRO A 404 2.14 -7.85 18.51
C PRO A 404 2.82 -7.45 19.82
N TYR A 405 2.11 -6.74 20.70
CA TYR A 405 2.57 -6.44 22.07
C TYR A 405 2.98 -7.72 22.83
N ALA A 406 2.14 -8.76 22.81
CA ALA A 406 2.43 -10.03 23.48
C ALA A 406 3.74 -10.66 22.98
N VAL A 407 3.94 -10.59 21.66
CA VAL A 407 5.11 -11.18 21.01
C VAL A 407 6.37 -10.35 21.30
N ALA A 408 6.26 -9.02 21.37
CA ALA A 408 7.36 -8.17 21.82
C ALA A 408 7.78 -8.52 23.26
N GLU A 409 6.81 -8.65 24.16
CA GLU A 409 7.03 -9.03 25.56
C GLU A 409 7.71 -10.40 25.66
N LEU A 410 7.17 -11.41 24.94
CA LEU A 410 7.75 -12.76 24.84
C LEU A 410 9.22 -12.75 24.42
N ARG A 411 9.54 -12.05 23.32
CA ARG A 411 10.88 -12.05 22.75
C ARG A 411 11.88 -11.35 23.67
N LEU A 412 11.49 -10.25 24.32
CA LEU A 412 12.34 -9.56 25.28
C LEU A 412 12.62 -10.43 26.51
N HIS A 413 11.62 -11.14 27.04
CA HIS A 413 11.80 -12.10 28.13
C HIS A 413 12.74 -13.25 27.76
N ALA A 414 12.56 -13.84 26.58
CA ALA A 414 13.43 -14.90 26.08
C ALA A 414 14.88 -14.40 25.96
N THR A 415 15.08 -13.23 25.37
CA THR A 415 16.39 -12.61 25.21
C THR A 415 17.07 -12.33 26.55
N LEU A 416 16.33 -11.80 27.53
CA LEU A 416 16.87 -11.60 28.89
C LEU A 416 17.35 -12.93 29.50
N LYS A 417 16.56 -13.99 29.34
CA LYS A 417 16.89 -15.33 29.85
C LYS A 417 18.15 -15.90 29.19
N ASP A 418 18.30 -15.72 27.87
CA ASP A 418 19.47 -16.18 27.12
C ASP A 418 20.76 -15.48 27.59
N HIS A 419 20.66 -14.23 28.04
CA HIS A 419 21.76 -13.50 28.69
C HIS A 419 21.85 -13.72 30.21
N GLY A 420 21.16 -14.73 30.77
CA GLY A 420 21.21 -15.08 32.20
C GLY A 420 20.50 -14.07 33.11
N SER A 421 19.62 -13.22 32.57
CA SER A 421 18.85 -12.25 33.33
C SER A 421 17.40 -12.70 33.52
N THR A 422 16.83 -12.42 34.70
CA THR A 422 15.38 -12.49 34.90
C THR A 422 14.69 -11.19 34.43
N ALA A 423 13.37 -11.16 34.36
CA ALA A 423 12.64 -9.90 34.15
C ALA A 423 12.74 -8.97 35.38
N PRO A 424 12.57 -7.65 35.22
CA PRO A 424 12.39 -6.72 36.34
C PRO A 424 11.11 -7.01 37.12
N ALA A 425 11.11 -6.69 38.43
CA ALA A 425 9.96 -6.96 39.32
C ALA A 425 8.71 -6.14 38.96
N ASP A 426 8.92 -4.91 38.49
CA ASP A 426 7.83 -3.98 38.11
C ASP A 426 7.34 -4.19 36.66
N GLY A 427 7.89 -5.18 35.94
CA GLY A 427 7.54 -5.49 34.56
C GLY A 427 8.35 -4.71 33.51
N LEU A 428 8.21 -5.11 32.25
CA LEU A 428 8.83 -4.42 31.11
C LEU A 428 8.09 -3.12 30.81
N ARG A 429 8.79 -2.10 30.29
CA ARG A 429 8.20 -0.82 29.88
C ARG A 429 7.56 -0.86 28.48
N LEU A 430 6.76 -1.89 28.23
CA LEU A 430 5.95 -2.01 27.02
C LEU A 430 4.52 -1.63 27.34
N TYR A 431 3.85 -0.89 26.46
CA TYR A 431 2.51 -0.39 26.71
C TYR A 431 1.57 -0.59 25.53
N VAL A 432 0.36 -1.06 25.83
CA VAL A 432 -0.76 -1.07 24.87
C VAL A 432 -1.40 0.33 24.84
N THR A 433 -1.09 1.14 23.83
CA THR A 433 -1.54 2.53 23.71
C THR A 433 -1.48 3.01 22.26
N ASP A 434 -2.30 4.01 21.90
CA ASP A 434 -2.09 4.80 20.70
C ASP A 434 -1.12 5.96 20.99
N THR A 435 0.02 5.97 20.31
CA THR A 435 1.05 7.01 20.43
C THR A 435 0.52 8.42 20.14
N LEU A 436 -0.41 8.57 19.19
CA LEU A 436 -0.90 9.87 18.70
C LEU A 436 -2.06 10.45 19.54
N GLU A 437 -2.54 9.72 20.54
CA GLU A 437 -3.55 10.23 21.48
C GLU A 437 -3.02 11.36 22.36
N ASN A 438 -3.96 12.19 22.84
CA ASN A 438 -3.62 13.30 23.72
C ASN A 438 -2.93 12.76 24.98
N PRO A 439 -1.67 13.14 25.22
CA PRO A 439 -0.94 12.64 26.37
C PRO A 439 -1.52 13.17 27.68
N LYS A 440 -2.39 14.19 27.69
CA LYS A 440 -3.00 14.82 28.88
C LYS A 440 -4.37 14.25 29.28
N ASP A 441 -5.00 13.43 28.44
CA ASP A 441 -6.30 12.84 28.76
C ASP A 441 -6.16 11.78 29.87
N ASP A 442 -6.54 12.14 31.10
CA ASP A 442 -6.62 11.23 32.25
C ASP A 442 -8.10 10.89 32.51
N PHE A 443 -8.50 9.63 32.31
CA PHE A 443 -9.88 9.19 32.50
C PHE A 443 -10.27 9.19 33.99
N GLY A 444 -11.28 10.00 34.36
CA GLY A 444 -11.71 10.21 35.75
C GLY A 444 -12.56 9.10 36.39
N TRP A 445 -13.05 8.11 35.63
CA TRP A 445 -13.82 6.98 36.15
C TRP A 445 -13.36 5.66 35.53
N LEU A 446 -12.95 4.71 36.37
CA LEU A 446 -12.44 3.39 35.96
C LEU A 446 -13.09 2.31 36.84
N PRO A 447 -13.80 1.32 36.26
CA PRO A 447 -14.20 0.14 37.02
C PRO A 447 -12.96 -0.57 37.60
N SER A 448 -13.02 -1.01 38.86
CA SER A 448 -11.90 -1.67 39.56
C SER A 448 -11.34 -2.87 38.81
N THR A 449 -12.17 -3.53 37.99
CA THR A 449 -11.82 -4.66 37.14
C THR A 449 -10.78 -4.34 36.06
N TYR A 450 -10.71 -3.11 35.53
CA TYR A 450 -9.80 -2.74 34.42
C TYR A 450 -8.61 -1.88 34.84
N LYS A 451 -8.38 -1.76 36.14
CA LYS A 451 -7.29 -1.00 36.73
C LYS A 451 -5.91 -1.25 36.07
N PRO A 452 -5.51 -2.49 35.69
CA PRO A 452 -4.19 -2.75 35.11
C PRO A 452 -3.98 -2.17 33.71
N ILE A 453 -5.03 -2.23 32.87
CA ILE A 453 -4.99 -1.65 31.51
C ILE A 453 -4.94 -0.12 31.62
N ALA A 454 -5.73 0.44 32.53
CA ALA A 454 -5.70 1.86 32.82
C ALA A 454 -4.36 2.31 33.44
N GLU A 455 -3.73 1.48 34.28
CA GLU A 455 -2.38 1.71 34.82
C GLU A 455 -1.34 1.69 33.70
N SER A 456 -1.39 0.73 32.77
CA SER A 456 -0.53 0.71 31.57
C SER A 456 -0.69 1.98 30.75
N ARG A 457 -1.93 2.42 30.49
CA ARG A 457 -2.19 3.67 29.76
C ARG A 457 -1.70 4.90 30.52
N LYS A 458 -1.90 4.95 31.84
CA LYS A 458 -1.42 6.03 32.69
C LYS A 458 0.11 6.11 32.69
N GLN A 459 0.78 4.97 32.74
CA GLN A 459 2.24 4.90 32.64
C GLN A 459 2.71 5.34 31.25
N ALA A 460 2.06 4.89 30.18
CA ALA A 460 2.34 5.36 28.82
C ALA A 460 2.18 6.88 28.69
N ASN A 461 1.07 7.45 29.18
CA ASN A 461 0.86 8.89 29.21
C ASN A 461 1.90 9.61 30.07
N ASN A 462 2.35 9.01 31.17
CA ASN A 462 3.46 9.55 31.96
C ASN A 462 4.76 9.63 31.15
N VAL A 463 5.09 8.58 30.38
CA VAL A 463 6.25 8.61 29.47
C VAL A 463 6.08 9.74 28.45
N LYS A 464 4.92 9.80 27.80
CA LYS A 464 4.62 10.82 26.77
C LYS A 464 4.72 12.24 27.33
N ARG A 465 4.27 12.49 28.56
CA ARG A 465 4.26 13.82 29.20
C ARG A 465 5.61 14.21 29.83
N HIS A 466 6.19 13.36 30.67
CA HIS A 466 7.19 13.81 31.64
C HIS A 466 8.59 13.26 31.37
N GLU A 467 8.71 12.11 30.73
CA GLU A 467 10.03 11.48 30.58
C GLU A 467 10.82 12.08 29.43
N ARG A 468 12.11 12.28 29.67
CA ARG A 468 13.06 12.80 28.67
C ARG A 468 13.49 11.63 27.81
N VAL A 469 13.14 11.68 26.53
CA VAL A 469 13.45 10.63 25.57
C VAL A 469 14.59 11.11 24.70
N MET A 470 15.72 10.40 24.73
CA MET A 470 16.89 10.76 23.94
C MET A 470 16.85 10.14 22.54
N VAL A 471 16.25 8.95 22.38
CA VAL A 471 16.18 8.26 21.09
C VAL A 471 14.77 7.81 20.80
N VAL A 472 14.24 8.21 19.65
CA VAL A 472 13.05 7.60 19.04
C VAL A 472 13.48 6.83 17.80
N ILE A 473 13.18 5.53 17.74
CA ILE A 473 13.56 4.68 16.61
C ILE A 473 12.43 3.71 16.25
N GLY A 474 12.17 3.46 14.96
CA GLY A 474 11.15 2.49 14.57
C GLY A 474 10.81 2.44 13.09
N ASN A 475 9.70 1.74 12.79
CA ASN A 475 9.08 1.67 11.48
C ASN A 475 7.58 2.01 11.61
N PRO A 476 7.20 3.30 11.50
CA PRO A 476 5.80 3.70 11.64
C PRO A 476 4.97 3.30 10.41
N PRO A 477 3.63 3.13 10.56
CA PRO A 477 2.74 2.76 9.45
C PRO A 477 2.71 3.77 8.29
N TYR A 478 2.50 3.27 7.06
CA TYR A 478 2.70 4.03 5.81
C TYR A 478 1.42 4.63 5.17
N ASP A 479 0.26 4.39 5.78
CA ASP A 479 -1.03 4.61 5.14
C ASP A 479 -1.40 6.08 4.95
N ALA A 480 -1.94 6.39 3.77
CA ALA A 480 -2.66 7.64 3.57
C ALA A 480 -3.99 7.56 4.31
N VAL A 481 -4.26 8.54 5.16
CA VAL A 481 -5.38 8.52 6.10
C VAL A 481 -6.24 9.77 5.95
N PRO A 482 -7.54 9.70 6.28
CA PRO A 482 -8.39 10.88 6.28
C PRO A 482 -7.89 11.91 7.31
N GLN A 483 -8.24 13.18 7.09
CA GLN A 483 -7.98 14.25 8.07
C GLN A 483 -8.61 13.91 9.42
N GLY A 484 -7.88 14.21 10.49
CA GLY A 484 -8.21 13.92 11.87
C GLY A 484 -7.63 12.61 12.41
N ALA A 485 -7.09 11.74 11.55
CA ALA A 485 -6.44 10.50 12.00
C ALA A 485 -5.17 10.74 12.82
N GLY A 486 -4.54 11.91 12.71
CA GLY A 486 -3.38 12.30 13.54
C GLY A 486 -3.74 12.72 14.97
N LYS A 487 -5.04 12.66 15.34
CA LYS A 487 -5.55 12.93 16.70
C LYS A 487 -4.95 14.20 17.31
N TRP A 488 -4.28 14.10 18.46
CA TRP A 488 -3.72 15.24 19.19
C TRP A 488 -2.59 15.92 18.40
N VAL A 489 -1.76 15.16 17.69
CA VAL A 489 -0.71 15.73 16.84
C VAL A 489 -1.29 16.67 15.78
N GLU A 490 -2.43 16.31 15.20
CA GLU A 490 -3.09 17.09 14.14
C GLU A 490 -3.99 18.22 14.66
N LYS A 491 -4.63 18.04 15.81
CA LYS A 491 -5.67 18.95 16.33
C LYS A 491 -5.26 19.77 17.55
N GLY A 492 -4.16 19.42 18.21
CA GLY A 492 -3.79 19.97 19.51
C GLY A 492 -4.78 19.57 20.60
N ASP A 493 -4.81 20.36 21.67
CA ASP A 493 -5.78 20.21 22.75
C ASP A 493 -6.72 21.42 22.76
N PRO A 494 -7.98 21.25 22.30
CA PRO A 494 -8.95 22.35 22.22
C PRO A 494 -9.40 22.85 23.59
N GLU A 495 -9.27 22.06 24.67
CA GLU A 495 -9.67 22.46 26.02
C GLU A 495 -8.64 23.39 26.67
N SER A 496 -7.34 23.16 26.41
CA SER A 496 -6.26 24.00 26.92
C SER A 496 -5.83 25.13 25.97
N GLY A 497 -6.32 25.13 24.73
CA GLY A 497 -5.94 26.13 23.71
C GLY A 497 -4.52 25.93 23.16
N GLU A 498 -3.92 24.77 23.39
CA GLU A 498 -2.59 24.41 22.89
C GLU A 498 -2.63 24.20 21.38
N ALA A 499 -1.72 24.86 20.66
CA ALA A 499 -1.61 24.73 19.20
C ALA A 499 -1.31 23.28 18.80
N ALA A 500 -1.75 22.88 17.60
CA ALA A 500 -1.50 21.53 17.13
C ALA A 500 0.00 21.35 16.86
N PRO A 501 0.66 20.30 17.36
CA PRO A 501 2.05 20.02 17.02
C PRO A 501 2.30 20.06 15.50
N MET A 502 1.35 19.58 14.70
CA MET A 502 1.44 19.57 13.23
C MET A 502 1.58 20.97 12.59
N ASP A 503 1.22 22.06 13.29
CA ASP A 503 1.38 23.42 12.78
C ASP A 503 2.84 23.75 12.44
N ASN A 504 3.80 23.18 13.19
CA ASN A 504 5.24 23.36 12.90
C ASN A 504 5.67 22.75 11.56
N PHE A 505 4.95 21.74 11.06
CA PHE A 505 5.21 21.12 9.75
C PHE A 505 4.47 21.84 8.60
N ARG A 506 3.54 22.75 8.92
CA ARG A 506 2.80 23.53 7.92
C ARG A 506 3.63 24.72 7.45
N LEU A 507 3.35 25.17 6.22
CA LEU A 507 4.01 26.31 5.60
C LEU A 507 2.98 27.13 4.84
N ASP A 508 2.93 28.43 5.12
CA ASP A 508 2.04 29.36 4.44
C ASP A 508 2.25 29.30 2.91
N GLY A 509 1.15 29.28 2.16
CA GLY A 509 1.18 29.18 0.70
C GLY A 509 1.26 27.76 0.12
N ASN A 510 1.26 26.71 0.96
CA ASN A 510 1.11 25.32 0.49
C ASN A 510 -0.29 25.01 -0.05
N GLY A 511 -1.33 25.74 0.38
CA GLY A 511 -2.68 25.63 -0.17
C GLY A 511 -3.20 24.20 -0.22
N THR A 512 -3.71 23.75 -1.37
CA THR A 512 -4.30 22.40 -1.54
C THR A 512 -3.31 21.23 -1.42
N TYR A 513 -2.00 21.49 -1.41
CA TYR A 513 -0.98 20.46 -1.27
C TYR A 513 -0.85 19.92 0.15
N GLU A 514 -1.41 20.60 1.16
CA GLU A 514 -1.43 20.15 2.56
C GLU A 514 -2.14 18.81 2.74
N SER A 515 -3.11 18.49 1.87
CA SER A 515 -3.78 17.18 1.84
C SER A 515 -2.80 15.99 1.74
N LYS A 516 -1.58 16.21 1.23
CA LYS A 516 -0.54 15.18 1.14
C LYS A 516 0.12 14.86 2.49
N MET A 517 -0.01 15.73 3.49
CA MET A 517 0.51 15.54 4.84
C MET A 517 -0.35 14.62 5.68
N SER A 518 -1.59 14.34 5.27
CA SER A 518 -2.49 13.37 5.92
C SER A 518 -2.07 11.93 5.64
N ASN A 519 -0.93 11.54 6.22
CA ASN A 519 -0.39 10.21 6.17
C ASN A 519 0.17 9.83 7.55
N MET A 520 -0.03 8.58 7.94
CA MET A 520 0.30 8.12 9.28
C MET A 520 1.79 8.29 9.62
N TYR A 521 2.72 7.99 8.71
CA TYR A 521 4.16 8.15 8.99
C TYR A 521 4.53 9.62 9.27
N VAL A 522 3.80 10.59 8.72
CA VAL A 522 4.05 12.03 8.94
C VAL A 522 3.66 12.42 10.35
N TYR A 523 2.53 11.90 10.86
CA TYR A 523 2.12 12.13 12.24
C TYR A 523 3.09 11.49 13.24
N PHE A 524 3.62 10.31 12.93
CA PHE A 524 4.67 9.68 13.75
C PHE A 524 5.99 10.45 13.72
N TRP A 525 6.42 10.96 12.56
CA TRP A 525 7.56 11.88 12.47
C TRP A 525 7.34 13.10 13.36
N ARG A 526 6.16 13.71 13.29
CA ARG A 526 5.87 14.90 14.09
C ARG A 526 5.83 14.60 15.59
N TRP A 527 5.21 13.49 15.99
CA TRP A 527 5.20 13.06 17.39
C TRP A 527 6.62 12.80 17.91
N ALA A 528 7.45 12.11 17.12
CA ALA A 528 8.82 11.79 17.50
C ALA A 528 9.69 13.05 17.67
N THR A 529 9.64 13.97 16.70
CA THR A 529 10.40 15.21 16.80
C THR A 529 9.86 16.12 17.90
N TRP A 530 8.54 16.13 18.14
CA TRP A 530 7.98 16.81 19.31
C TRP A 530 8.56 16.22 20.60
N LYS A 531 8.56 14.90 20.73
CA LYS A 531 8.97 14.24 21.96
C LYS A 531 10.46 14.43 22.28
N VAL A 532 11.32 14.40 21.25
CA VAL A 532 12.78 14.50 21.41
C VAL A 532 13.28 15.95 21.38
N PHE A 533 12.70 16.82 20.54
CA PHE A 533 13.24 18.18 20.31
C PHE A 533 12.44 19.31 20.97
N ASP A 534 11.13 19.14 21.17
CA ASP A 534 10.25 20.27 21.54
C ASP A 534 9.63 20.13 22.94
N CYS A 535 9.37 18.90 23.39
CA CYS A 535 8.59 18.62 24.60
C CYS A 535 9.28 19.09 25.88
N HIS A 536 10.62 19.09 25.91
CA HIS A 536 11.42 19.39 27.09
C HIS A 536 12.48 20.44 26.77
N ASN A 537 12.21 21.69 27.14
CA ASN A 537 13.10 22.83 26.85
C ASN A 537 14.48 22.71 27.52
N ASP A 538 14.60 21.92 28.58
CA ASP A 538 15.85 21.70 29.32
C ASP A 538 16.61 20.44 28.86
N ALA A 539 16.01 19.63 27.98
CA ALA A 539 16.68 18.53 27.30
C ALA A 539 16.24 18.40 25.82
N PRO A 540 16.38 19.45 25.00
CA PRO A 540 15.94 19.43 23.62
C PRO A 540 17.07 18.86 22.76
N PHE A 541 17.50 17.62 23.01
CA PHE A 541 18.58 16.98 22.27
C PHE A 541 18.33 15.47 22.20
N GLY A 542 18.82 14.83 21.15
CA GLY A 542 18.57 13.42 20.91
C GLY A 542 18.54 13.06 19.43
N VAL A 543 18.07 11.85 19.14
CA VAL A 543 18.05 11.27 17.79
C VAL A 543 16.66 10.75 17.46
N VAL A 544 16.17 11.06 16.25
CA VAL A 544 14.97 10.44 15.67
C VAL A 544 15.39 9.63 14.45
N THR A 545 15.07 8.34 14.40
CA THR A 545 15.45 7.42 13.32
C THR A 545 14.23 6.62 12.84
N PHE A 546 13.80 6.82 11.59
CA PHE A 546 12.71 6.03 11.02
C PHE A 546 13.03 5.50 9.62
N ILE A 547 12.36 4.39 9.27
CA ILE A 547 12.17 3.96 7.88
C ILE A 547 10.75 4.29 7.45
N THR A 548 10.58 5.13 6.42
CA THR A 548 9.27 5.61 5.96
C THR A 548 9.22 5.80 4.44
N PRO A 549 8.04 5.99 3.83
CA PRO A 549 7.95 6.47 2.46
C PRO A 549 8.71 7.79 2.25
N LYS A 550 9.44 7.91 1.13
CA LYS A 550 10.38 9.02 0.87
C LYS A 550 9.77 10.26 0.21
N ALA A 551 8.44 10.33 0.11
CA ALA A 551 7.75 11.41 -0.60
C ALA A 551 8.03 12.81 -0.01
N TRP A 552 8.30 12.89 1.30
CA TRP A 552 8.56 14.13 2.02
C TRP A 552 9.95 14.73 1.75
N LEU A 553 10.90 13.93 1.24
CA LEU A 553 12.23 14.40 0.85
C LEU A 553 12.17 15.50 -0.21
N LYS A 554 11.21 15.45 -1.14
CA LYS A 554 11.10 16.41 -2.27
C LYS A 554 9.72 17.00 -2.49
N GLY A 555 8.66 16.39 -1.98
CA GLY A 555 7.30 16.82 -2.28
C GLY A 555 7.02 18.25 -1.78
N ARG A 556 6.39 19.07 -2.63
CA ARG A 556 6.03 20.47 -2.31
C ARG A 556 5.20 20.59 -1.02
N GLY A 557 4.25 19.69 -0.81
CA GLY A 557 3.41 19.67 0.40
C GLY A 557 4.19 19.44 1.70
N PHE A 558 5.45 19.02 1.63
CA PHE A 558 6.31 18.74 2.79
C PHE A 558 7.40 19.81 3.01
N ALA A 559 7.33 20.94 2.29
CA ALA A 559 8.30 22.03 2.44
C ALA A 559 8.40 22.55 3.89
N GLY A 560 7.28 22.65 4.61
CA GLY A 560 7.25 23.04 6.02
C GLY A 560 7.91 22.01 6.94
N MET A 561 7.67 20.72 6.72
CA MET A 561 8.35 19.63 7.44
C MET A 561 9.88 19.71 7.26
N ARG A 562 10.36 19.94 6.04
CA ARG A 562 11.81 20.09 5.79
C ARG A 562 12.40 21.33 6.44
N ARG A 563 11.68 22.46 6.42
CA ARG A 563 12.06 23.67 7.16
C ARG A 563 12.21 23.38 8.64
N TYR A 564 11.19 22.77 9.26
CA TYR A 564 11.23 22.43 10.68
C TYR A 564 12.40 21.50 10.99
N LEU A 565 12.67 20.47 10.18
CA LEU A 565 13.77 19.55 10.44
C LEU A 565 15.13 20.25 10.35
N ARG A 566 15.32 21.18 9.40
CA ARG A 566 16.54 22.01 9.35
C ARG A 566 16.65 22.98 10.52
N GLU A 567 15.53 23.46 11.03
CA GLU A 567 15.51 24.37 12.17
C GLU A 567 15.76 23.63 13.49
N ALA A 568 15.14 22.47 13.68
CA ALA A 568 15.17 21.73 14.92
C ALA A 568 16.44 20.87 15.08
N ALA A 569 16.94 20.25 14.01
CA ALA A 569 18.12 19.39 14.06
C ALA A 569 19.42 20.14 13.74
N ASP A 570 20.56 19.52 14.05
CA ASP A 570 21.90 20.00 13.67
C ASP A 570 22.46 19.20 12.48
N GLU A 571 22.22 17.87 12.47
CA GLU A 571 22.60 17.00 11.36
C GLU A 571 21.49 16.00 10.99
N GLY A 572 21.50 15.56 9.74
CA GLY A 572 20.65 14.46 9.26
C GLY A 572 21.32 13.54 8.25
N TRP A 573 20.90 12.28 8.21
CA TRP A 573 21.33 11.27 7.24
C TRP A 573 20.13 10.60 6.61
N ILE A 574 20.09 10.56 5.28
CA ILE A 574 19.01 9.95 4.49
C ILE A 574 19.60 8.86 3.59
N ILE A 575 19.17 7.63 3.83
CA ILE A 575 19.53 6.47 3.04
C ILE A 575 18.31 6.12 2.17
N ASP A 576 18.39 6.43 0.88
CA ASP A 576 17.39 6.04 -0.09
C ASP A 576 17.57 4.57 -0.48
N VAL A 577 16.63 3.74 -0.03
CA VAL A 577 16.63 2.28 -0.25
C VAL A 577 15.71 1.89 -1.41
N SER A 578 15.15 2.87 -2.13
CA SER A 578 14.29 2.68 -3.30
C SER A 578 14.63 3.64 -4.45
N PRO A 579 15.91 3.79 -4.86
CA PRO A 579 16.28 4.68 -5.96
C PRO A 579 15.65 4.26 -7.31
N GLU A 580 15.20 3.01 -7.44
CA GLU A 580 14.55 2.48 -8.65
C GLU A 580 13.14 3.04 -8.91
N GLY A 581 12.59 3.81 -7.97
CA GLY A 581 11.31 4.51 -8.12
C GLY A 581 10.08 3.69 -7.73
N GLN A 582 8.89 4.15 -8.12
CA GLN A 582 7.61 3.55 -7.69
C GLN A 582 7.33 2.19 -8.34
N ARG A 583 6.88 1.22 -7.53
CA ARG A 583 6.57 -0.16 -7.96
C ARG A 583 7.72 -0.79 -8.75
N PRO A 584 8.97 -0.74 -8.24
CA PRO A 584 10.09 -1.38 -8.92
C PRO A 584 9.88 -2.91 -8.86
N ASP A 585 10.71 -3.67 -9.56
CA ASP A 585 10.63 -5.14 -9.52
C ASP A 585 10.60 -5.63 -8.05
N GLY A 586 9.75 -6.61 -7.74
CA GLY A 586 9.62 -7.14 -6.38
C GLY A 586 10.95 -7.60 -5.77
N SER A 587 11.89 -8.06 -6.61
CA SER A 587 13.24 -8.48 -6.24
C SER A 587 14.17 -7.35 -5.77
N THR A 588 13.83 -6.09 -6.06
CA THR A 588 14.61 -4.89 -5.69
C THR A 588 14.06 -4.20 -4.44
N ARG A 589 12.84 -4.55 -4.01
CA ARG A 589 12.17 -3.91 -2.87
C ARG A 589 12.72 -4.44 -1.56
N LEU A 590 13.02 -3.54 -0.62
CA LEU A 590 13.43 -3.92 0.74
C LEU A 590 12.35 -4.79 1.44
N PHE A 591 11.08 -4.46 1.17
CA PHE A 591 9.91 -5.25 1.54
C PHE A 591 9.18 -5.69 0.27
N PRO A 592 9.12 -7.00 -0.05
CA PRO A 592 8.60 -7.48 -1.35
C PRO A 592 7.19 -6.95 -1.71
N ASN A 593 6.34 -6.80 -0.71
CA ASN A 593 4.93 -6.41 -0.88
C ASN A 593 4.67 -4.91 -0.70
N VAL A 594 5.70 -4.11 -0.36
CA VAL A 594 5.58 -2.65 -0.22
C VAL A 594 5.98 -1.99 -1.54
N ALA A 595 5.01 -1.39 -2.21
CA ALA A 595 5.20 -0.75 -3.51
C ALA A 595 5.67 0.72 -3.42
N GLN A 596 5.59 1.31 -2.23
CA GLN A 596 6.03 2.66 -1.91
C GLN A 596 7.55 2.76 -1.97
N GLU A 597 8.05 3.91 -2.41
CA GLU A 597 9.47 4.23 -2.33
C GLU A 597 9.83 4.57 -0.89
N LEU A 598 10.84 3.90 -0.31
CA LEU A 598 11.20 4.05 1.10
C LEU A 598 12.58 4.72 1.26
N CYS A 599 12.77 5.40 2.39
CA CYS A 599 14.06 5.87 2.87
C CYS A 599 14.20 5.57 4.37
N ILE A 600 15.43 5.37 4.82
CA ILE A 600 15.81 5.48 6.23
C ILE A 600 16.27 6.91 6.45
N ALA A 601 15.76 7.58 7.47
CA ALA A 601 16.16 8.93 7.81
C ALA A 601 16.47 9.05 9.30
N ILE A 602 17.60 9.66 9.61
CA ILE A 602 18.12 9.88 10.95
C ILE A 602 18.36 11.38 11.13
N PHE A 603 17.78 12.00 12.15
CA PHE A 603 18.04 13.40 12.52
C PHE A 603 18.51 13.48 13.96
N VAL A 604 19.56 14.25 14.20
CA VAL A 604 20.11 14.48 15.53
C VAL A 604 20.09 15.97 15.86
N ARG A 605 19.69 16.25 17.10
CA ARG A 605 19.87 17.55 17.73
C ARG A 605 20.89 17.41 18.85
N TRP A 606 21.97 18.19 18.81
CA TRP A 606 23.09 18.14 19.73
C TRP A 606 22.72 18.81 21.06
N ARG A 607 23.52 18.54 22.10
CA ARG A 607 23.37 19.23 23.39
C ARG A 607 23.65 20.74 23.25
N ASP A 608 24.74 21.05 22.54
CA ASP A 608 25.11 22.41 22.15
C ASP A 608 24.66 22.66 20.71
N ARG A 609 23.55 23.38 20.55
CA ARG A 609 22.95 23.68 19.25
C ARG A 609 23.87 24.55 18.40
N GLN A 610 23.94 24.25 17.11
CA GLN A 610 24.58 25.12 16.13
C GLN A 610 23.59 26.14 15.55
N ASP A 611 24.08 27.34 15.27
CA ASP A 611 23.31 28.35 14.54
C ASP A 611 23.30 28.01 13.04
N GLY A 612 22.10 27.96 12.45
CA GLY A 612 21.92 27.73 11.00
C GLY A 612 21.02 26.53 10.69
N PRO A 613 20.84 26.22 9.40
CA PRO A 613 20.11 25.03 8.97
C PRO A 613 20.92 23.75 9.21
N ALA A 614 20.25 22.67 9.60
CA ALA A 614 20.85 21.35 9.76
C ALA A 614 21.61 20.90 8.49
N VAL A 615 22.80 20.31 8.67
CA VAL A 615 23.55 19.67 7.57
C VAL A 615 22.96 18.30 7.31
N VAL A 616 22.30 18.13 6.16
CA VAL A 616 21.63 16.87 5.81
C VAL A 616 22.39 16.16 4.70
N ARG A 617 22.73 14.89 4.90
CA ARG A 617 23.44 14.06 3.93
C ARG A 617 22.52 13.01 3.33
N HIS A 618 22.72 12.74 2.04
CA HIS A 618 21.94 11.79 1.28
C HIS A 618 22.84 10.74 0.63
N LEU A 619 22.39 9.49 0.61
CA LEU A 619 23.05 8.37 -0.04
C LEU A 619 22.00 7.43 -0.62
N GLN A 620 22.27 6.87 -1.80
CA GLN A 620 21.40 5.89 -2.44
C GLN A 620 21.99 4.47 -2.39
N ILE A 621 21.13 3.48 -2.16
CA ILE A 621 21.48 2.06 -2.26
C ILE A 621 20.54 1.41 -3.28
N ALA A 622 21.07 1.13 -4.47
CA ALA A 622 20.36 0.48 -5.56
C ALA A 622 20.67 -1.03 -5.63
N GLY A 623 19.84 -1.79 -6.35
CA GLY A 623 20.11 -3.19 -6.71
C GLY A 623 19.10 -4.18 -6.13
N HIS A 624 19.48 -5.47 -6.07
CA HIS A 624 18.62 -6.49 -5.49
C HIS A 624 18.50 -6.33 -3.97
N ARG A 625 17.41 -6.86 -3.41
CA ARG A 625 17.11 -6.76 -1.97
C ARG A 625 18.26 -7.22 -1.09
N ASP A 626 18.91 -8.34 -1.42
CA ASP A 626 19.99 -8.89 -0.59
C ASP A 626 21.25 -8.02 -0.66
N ASP A 627 21.58 -7.47 -1.83
CA ASP A 627 22.68 -6.52 -2.01
C ASP A 627 22.45 -5.25 -1.18
N LYS A 628 21.20 -4.74 -1.18
CA LYS A 628 20.82 -3.58 -0.36
C LYS A 628 21.00 -3.85 1.13
N LEU A 629 20.58 -5.03 1.60
CA LEU A 629 20.71 -5.41 3.01
C LEU A 629 22.17 -5.57 3.43
N GLU A 630 23.03 -6.07 2.54
CA GLU A 630 24.48 -6.19 2.78
C GLU A 630 25.19 -4.83 2.72
N ARG A 631 24.74 -3.93 1.85
CA ARG A 631 25.26 -2.55 1.84
C ARG A 631 24.88 -1.80 3.11
N LEU A 632 23.65 -1.97 3.59
CA LEU A 632 23.18 -1.36 4.85
C LEU A 632 23.99 -1.85 6.06
N SER A 633 24.33 -3.15 6.12
CA SER A 633 25.07 -3.71 7.26
C SER A 633 26.46 -3.06 7.42
N THR A 634 27.11 -2.72 6.31
CA THR A 634 28.48 -2.17 6.26
C THR A 634 28.57 -0.64 6.22
N LEU A 635 27.45 0.07 6.03
CA LEU A 635 27.44 1.53 5.87
C LEU A 635 27.90 2.28 7.14
N ALA A 636 28.80 3.25 7.02
CA ALA A 636 29.25 4.09 8.13
C ALA A 636 28.76 5.54 8.02
N LEU A 637 28.76 6.29 9.13
CA LEU A 637 28.44 7.73 9.12
C LEU A 637 29.48 8.56 8.33
N THR A 638 30.70 8.03 8.18
CA THR A 638 31.83 8.64 7.46
C THR A 638 32.02 8.10 6.05
N ASP A 639 31.04 7.34 5.53
CA ASP A 639 31.13 6.74 4.20
C ASP A 639 31.33 7.81 3.12
N PRO A 640 32.30 7.65 2.20
CA PRO A 640 32.61 8.69 1.20
C PRO A 640 31.50 8.89 0.17
N GLN A 641 30.49 7.99 0.11
CA GLN A 641 29.35 8.13 -0.81
C GLN A 641 28.27 9.11 -0.31
N TRP A 642 28.38 9.62 0.92
CA TRP A 642 27.48 10.66 1.43
C TRP A 642 27.65 11.95 0.63
N GLN A 643 26.53 12.52 0.19
CA GLN A 643 26.48 13.82 -0.47
C GLN A 643 25.65 14.80 0.37
N ASP A 644 26.15 16.03 0.53
CA ASP A 644 25.42 17.07 1.24
C ASP A 644 24.19 17.50 0.41
N CYS A 645 23.04 17.61 1.06
CA CYS A 645 21.83 18.17 0.47
C CYS A 645 21.94 19.69 0.36
N ALA A 646 21.06 20.29 -0.44
CA ALA A 646 20.89 21.75 -0.44
C ALA A 646 20.61 22.29 0.98
N ASP A 647 21.15 23.48 1.29
CA ASP A 647 21.11 24.11 2.62
C ASP A 647 19.91 25.05 2.83
N GLU A 648 19.21 25.44 1.76
CA GLU A 648 18.03 26.31 1.87
C GLU A 648 16.94 25.69 2.75
N TRP A 649 16.31 26.50 3.61
CA TRP A 649 15.31 26.08 4.58
C TRP A 649 14.25 25.09 4.06
N THR A 650 13.70 25.34 2.87
CA THR A 650 12.61 24.52 2.30
C THR A 650 13.05 23.58 1.17
N ALA A 651 14.34 23.60 0.80
CA ALA A 651 14.85 22.80 -0.31
C ALA A 651 14.61 21.31 -0.08
N PRO A 652 14.50 20.50 -1.14
CA PRO A 652 14.50 19.05 -1.03
C PRO A 652 15.70 18.55 -0.21
N PHE A 653 15.53 17.44 0.49
CA PHE A 653 16.64 16.69 1.07
C PHE A 653 17.22 15.73 0.04
N LEU A 654 17.74 16.32 -1.02
CA LEU A 654 18.48 15.68 -2.08
C LEU A 654 19.74 16.51 -2.31
N PRO A 655 20.82 15.89 -2.82
CA PRO A 655 21.99 16.63 -3.26
C PRO A 655 21.59 17.74 -4.24
N PRO A 656 22.24 18.92 -4.20
CA PRO A 656 22.04 19.92 -5.24
C PRO A 656 22.34 19.31 -6.60
N GLY A 657 21.66 19.82 -7.63
CA GLY A 657 21.96 19.36 -8.98
C GLY A 657 23.36 19.79 -9.42
N SER A 658 23.80 19.26 -10.55
CA SER A 658 25.08 19.69 -11.15
C SER A 658 25.13 21.21 -11.38
N ASP A 659 26.32 21.82 -11.35
CA ASP A 659 26.47 23.27 -11.61
C ASP A 659 25.81 23.67 -12.94
N LEU A 660 25.96 22.83 -13.96
CA LEU A 660 25.30 22.98 -15.26
C LEU A 660 23.77 22.98 -15.12
N TRP A 661 23.21 22.10 -14.30
CA TRP A 661 21.79 22.03 -14.05
C TRP A 661 21.30 23.27 -13.30
N GLU A 662 21.97 23.70 -12.23
CA GLU A 662 21.55 24.88 -11.46
C GLU A 662 21.67 26.20 -12.24
N THR A 663 22.69 26.32 -13.08
CA THR A 663 22.88 27.50 -13.94
C THR A 663 21.93 27.51 -15.16
N SER A 664 21.32 26.37 -15.50
CA SER A 664 20.35 26.28 -16.60
C SER A 664 18.93 26.74 -16.17
N PRO A 665 18.21 27.50 -17.01
CA PRO A 665 16.85 27.90 -16.67
C PRO A 665 15.88 26.73 -16.61
N LYS A 666 15.00 26.74 -15.60
CA LYS A 666 13.85 25.83 -15.54
C LYS A 666 13.00 25.98 -16.79
N PHE A 667 12.48 24.88 -17.32
CA PHE A 667 11.57 24.94 -18.47
C PHE A 667 10.36 25.83 -18.19
N GLY A 668 9.86 25.81 -16.95
CA GLY A 668 8.81 26.73 -16.49
C GLY A 668 9.23 28.20 -16.32
N HIS A 669 10.53 28.52 -16.34
CA HIS A 669 11.02 29.89 -16.45
C HIS A 669 11.07 30.36 -17.91
N LEU A 670 11.11 29.45 -18.88
CA LEU A 670 11.08 29.79 -20.30
C LEU A 670 9.64 29.90 -20.81
N MET A 671 8.78 28.95 -20.41
CA MET A 671 7.37 28.88 -20.77
C MET A 671 6.48 28.95 -19.52
N PRO A 672 6.18 30.14 -18.99
CA PRO A 672 5.67 30.31 -17.64
C PRO A 672 4.23 29.82 -17.39
N TRP A 673 3.32 30.02 -18.34
CA TRP A 673 1.96 29.53 -18.20
C TRP A 673 1.92 28.00 -18.34
N SER A 674 1.29 27.36 -17.36
CA SER A 674 1.08 25.93 -17.37
C SER A 674 -0.31 25.53 -16.93
N SER A 675 -0.70 24.31 -17.30
CA SER A 675 -1.89 23.66 -16.80
C SER A 675 -1.71 22.15 -16.71
N ARG A 676 -2.50 21.47 -15.89
CA ARG A 676 -2.68 20.03 -16.07
C ARG A 676 -3.52 19.78 -17.32
N GLY A 677 -3.37 18.60 -17.93
CA GLY A 677 -4.23 18.18 -19.02
C GLY A 677 -5.71 18.03 -18.62
N VAL A 678 -6.56 17.81 -19.61
CA VAL A 678 -8.00 17.57 -19.39
C VAL A 678 -8.19 16.39 -18.44
N THR A 679 -9.15 16.47 -17.52
CA THR A 679 -9.35 15.48 -16.47
C THR A 679 -10.81 15.04 -16.40
N PRO A 680 -11.22 14.02 -17.16
CA PRO A 680 -12.60 13.58 -17.09
C PRO A 680 -12.97 12.84 -15.81
N GLY A 681 -12.01 12.17 -15.17
CA GLY A 681 -12.25 11.33 -13.97
C GLY A 681 -12.84 9.96 -14.26
N ARG A 682 -13.24 9.72 -15.52
CA ARG A 682 -13.89 8.49 -15.99
C ARG A 682 -13.32 8.09 -17.35
N VAL A 683 -13.15 6.79 -17.57
CA VAL A 683 -12.43 6.29 -18.75
C VAL A 683 -13.37 6.18 -19.96
N TRP A 684 -14.64 5.83 -19.76
CA TRP A 684 -15.60 5.62 -20.85
C TRP A 684 -15.81 6.84 -21.79
N VAL A 685 -15.44 8.04 -21.38
CA VAL A 685 -15.47 9.26 -22.23
C VAL A 685 -14.37 9.29 -23.30
N TYR A 686 -13.40 8.37 -23.23
CA TYR A 686 -12.33 8.17 -24.21
C TYR A 686 -12.51 6.86 -24.97
N ALA A 687 -12.19 6.86 -26.27
CA ALA A 687 -12.01 5.61 -27.00
C ALA A 687 -11.03 5.77 -28.19
N PRO A 688 -10.38 4.68 -28.63
CA PRO A 688 -9.57 4.68 -29.84
C PRO A 688 -10.36 4.98 -31.13
N ASP A 689 -11.67 4.73 -31.13
CA ASP A 689 -12.57 4.92 -32.26
C ASP A 689 -13.83 5.71 -31.87
N LYS A 690 -14.48 6.34 -32.86
CA LYS A 690 -15.68 7.17 -32.63
C LYS A 690 -16.94 6.33 -32.39
N ALA A 691 -17.00 5.11 -32.92
CA ALA A 691 -18.19 4.27 -32.86
C ALA A 691 -18.45 3.81 -31.43
N THR A 692 -17.40 3.44 -30.70
CA THR A 692 -17.44 3.11 -29.27
C THR A 692 -18.00 4.27 -28.44
N LEU A 693 -17.56 5.51 -28.69
CA LEU A 693 -18.10 6.68 -27.97
C LEU A 693 -19.57 6.94 -28.29
N ALA A 694 -19.95 6.82 -29.57
CA ALA A 694 -21.33 6.98 -29.99
C ALA A 694 -22.25 5.92 -29.35
N GLU A 695 -21.79 4.67 -29.26
CA GLU A 695 -22.54 3.58 -28.63
C GLU A 695 -22.67 3.78 -27.13
N ARG A 696 -21.59 4.16 -26.44
CA ARG A 696 -21.63 4.52 -25.01
C ARG A 696 -22.62 5.65 -24.74
N TRP A 697 -22.59 6.69 -25.58
CA TRP A 697 -23.54 7.80 -25.47
C TRP A 697 -24.98 7.36 -25.73
N ARG A 698 -25.22 6.50 -26.72
CA ARG A 698 -26.54 5.94 -27.01
C ARG A 698 -27.08 5.13 -25.83
N LEU A 699 -26.25 4.27 -25.24
CA LEU A 699 -26.61 3.48 -24.06
C LEU A 699 -26.89 4.38 -22.85
N PHE A 700 -26.04 5.39 -22.63
CA PHE A 700 -26.25 6.38 -21.57
C PHE A 700 -27.59 7.11 -21.73
N LEU A 701 -27.94 7.58 -22.92
CA LEU A 701 -29.23 8.26 -23.15
C LEU A 701 -30.44 7.32 -23.11
N ALA A 702 -30.26 6.04 -23.40
CA ALA A 702 -31.35 5.05 -23.35
C ALA A 702 -31.67 4.57 -21.93
N ALA A 703 -30.74 4.74 -20.99
CA ALA A 703 -30.90 4.39 -19.59
C ALA A 703 -31.83 5.35 -18.85
N ASP A 704 -32.49 4.85 -17.81
CA ASP A 704 -33.25 5.67 -16.87
C ASP A 704 -32.34 6.50 -15.95
N THR A 705 -32.94 7.35 -15.10
CA THR A 705 -32.17 8.28 -14.26
C THR A 705 -31.24 7.58 -13.28
N ASP A 706 -31.64 6.45 -12.69
CA ASP A 706 -30.84 5.76 -11.68
C ASP A 706 -29.69 5.01 -12.34
N ASP A 707 -29.94 4.32 -13.46
CA ASP A 707 -28.92 3.68 -14.27
C ASP A 707 -27.92 4.70 -14.84
N ARG A 708 -28.39 5.87 -15.33
CA ARG A 708 -27.51 6.96 -15.77
C ARG A 708 -26.57 7.43 -14.65
N ARG A 709 -27.04 7.45 -13.41
CA ARG A 709 -26.24 7.87 -12.25
C ARG A 709 -25.09 6.90 -12.01
N GLU A 710 -25.37 5.61 -12.07
CA GLU A 710 -24.37 4.55 -11.95
C GLU A 710 -23.40 4.55 -13.14
N MET A 711 -23.92 4.66 -14.38
CA MET A 711 -23.10 4.72 -15.60
C MET A 711 -22.18 5.95 -15.64
N LEU A 712 -22.65 7.11 -15.16
CA LEU A 712 -21.85 8.32 -15.07
C LEU A 712 -20.68 8.14 -14.09
N GLY A 713 -20.92 7.39 -13.00
CA GLY A 713 -20.02 7.26 -11.87
C GLY A 713 -19.93 8.58 -11.12
N GLU A 714 -21.05 9.05 -10.56
CA GLU A 714 -21.09 10.33 -9.86
C GLU A 714 -19.97 10.45 -8.82
N ALA A 715 -19.20 11.53 -8.97
CA ALA A 715 -18.15 11.92 -8.04
C ALA A 715 -18.58 13.21 -7.33
N ARG A 716 -17.82 13.65 -6.32
CA ARG A 716 -18.09 14.88 -5.56
C ARG A 716 -18.34 16.11 -6.46
N ASP A 717 -17.65 16.20 -7.60
CA ASP A 717 -17.59 17.42 -8.41
C ASP A 717 -18.49 17.43 -9.66
N ARG A 718 -19.01 16.29 -10.14
CA ARG A 718 -19.88 16.20 -11.34
C ARG A 718 -20.97 15.15 -11.17
N LYS A 719 -22.21 15.62 -11.30
CA LYS A 719 -23.46 14.89 -11.12
C LYS A 719 -24.34 15.01 -12.38
N LEU A 720 -25.42 14.23 -12.44
CA LEU A 720 -26.39 14.30 -13.55
C LEU A 720 -27.04 15.67 -13.68
N ASP A 721 -27.34 16.32 -12.57
CA ASP A 721 -27.97 17.65 -12.48
C ASP A 721 -26.98 18.82 -12.64
N SER A 722 -25.70 18.54 -12.92
CA SER A 722 -24.67 19.57 -13.02
C SER A 722 -24.87 20.46 -14.24
N ILE A 723 -24.95 21.76 -14.00
CA ILE A 723 -24.96 22.80 -15.04
C ILE A 723 -23.58 23.48 -15.06
N VAL A 724 -22.87 23.35 -16.17
CA VAL A 724 -21.55 23.98 -16.39
C VAL A 724 -21.49 24.64 -17.76
N PRO A 725 -20.66 25.68 -17.95
CA PRO A 725 -20.46 26.27 -19.26
C PRO A 725 -19.87 25.28 -20.26
N SER A 726 -20.24 25.43 -21.52
CA SER A 726 -19.69 24.64 -22.62
C SER A 726 -18.20 24.90 -22.80
N LEU A 727 -17.48 23.88 -23.28
CA LEU A 727 -16.05 24.01 -23.59
C LEU A 727 -15.87 24.97 -24.78
N PRO A 728 -14.93 25.93 -24.72
CA PRO A 728 -14.65 26.82 -25.83
C PRO A 728 -14.40 26.08 -27.15
N GLY A 729 -14.99 26.58 -28.25
CA GLY A 729 -14.84 25.98 -29.58
C GLY A 729 -15.64 24.68 -29.80
N ILE A 730 -16.48 24.29 -28.84
CA ILE A 730 -17.41 23.16 -28.95
C ILE A 730 -18.85 23.67 -29.08
N ALA A 731 -19.71 22.93 -29.78
CA ALA A 731 -21.12 23.26 -29.89
C ALA A 731 -21.76 23.41 -28.50
N SER A 732 -22.48 24.53 -28.28
CA SER A 732 -23.06 24.83 -26.97
C SER A 732 -24.07 23.76 -26.55
N ARG A 733 -23.95 23.38 -25.28
CA ARG A 733 -24.86 22.49 -24.58
C ARG A 733 -25.36 23.12 -23.27
N ASP A 734 -25.24 24.43 -23.15
CA ASP A 734 -25.53 25.19 -21.94
C ASP A 734 -27.00 25.08 -21.53
N GLY A 735 -27.25 25.19 -20.23
CA GLY A 735 -28.61 25.24 -19.66
C GLY A 735 -29.38 23.91 -19.65
N VAL A 736 -28.76 22.80 -20.04
CA VAL A 736 -29.38 21.45 -19.99
C VAL A 736 -28.50 20.53 -19.14
N THR A 737 -29.12 19.80 -18.21
CA THR A 737 -28.45 18.79 -17.37
C THR A 737 -28.12 17.54 -18.19
N LEU A 738 -27.36 16.58 -17.63
CA LEU A 738 -27.22 15.25 -18.26
C LEU A 738 -28.46 14.39 -18.06
N GLU A 739 -29.28 14.69 -17.05
CA GLU A 739 -30.57 14.07 -16.82
C GLU A 739 -31.54 14.39 -17.96
N ASP A 740 -31.67 15.66 -18.32
CA ASP A 740 -32.56 16.15 -19.39
C ASP A 740 -31.94 16.08 -20.78
N GLU A 741 -30.77 15.46 -20.92
CA GLU A 741 -30.07 15.39 -22.19
C GLU A 741 -30.75 14.38 -23.13
N HIS A 742 -31.06 14.84 -24.34
CA HIS A 742 -31.62 14.02 -25.42
C HIS A 742 -30.98 14.32 -26.78
N ARG A 743 -30.02 15.25 -26.84
CA ARG A 743 -29.36 15.63 -28.09
C ARG A 743 -28.41 14.53 -28.56
N PRO A 744 -28.16 14.43 -29.89
CA PRO A 744 -27.26 13.42 -30.44
C PRO A 744 -25.84 13.54 -29.89
N HIS A 745 -25.09 12.45 -29.98
CA HIS A 745 -23.69 12.35 -29.53
C HIS A 745 -22.86 13.56 -30.01
N PRO A 746 -22.15 14.27 -29.11
CA PRO A 746 -21.23 15.33 -29.48
C PRO A 746 -20.25 14.87 -30.55
N LYS A 747 -19.88 15.77 -31.46
CA LYS A 747 -18.81 15.51 -32.41
C LYS A 747 -17.51 15.26 -31.64
N ALA A 748 -17.09 14.00 -31.59
CA ALA A 748 -15.88 13.59 -30.88
C ALA A 748 -14.64 14.35 -31.40
N VAL A 749 -13.74 14.68 -30.49
CA VAL A 749 -12.51 15.44 -30.76
C VAL A 749 -11.29 14.58 -30.48
N ARG A 750 -10.25 14.70 -31.31
CA ARG A 750 -8.95 14.07 -31.03
C ARG A 750 -8.21 14.81 -29.92
N VAL A 751 -7.65 14.05 -28.99
CA VAL A 751 -6.81 14.52 -27.89
C VAL A 751 -5.54 13.68 -27.80
N GLY A 752 -4.49 14.26 -27.26
CA GLY A 752 -3.31 13.51 -26.86
C GLY A 752 -3.67 12.72 -25.61
N TYR A 753 -3.87 11.41 -25.72
CA TYR A 753 -4.25 10.58 -24.58
C TYR A 753 -3.00 10.16 -23.81
N ARG A 754 -2.01 9.58 -24.47
CA ARG A 754 -0.66 9.32 -23.94
C ARG A 754 0.37 9.84 -24.95
N SER A 755 1.63 9.92 -24.57
CA SER A 755 2.71 10.27 -25.50
C SER A 755 2.58 9.43 -26.76
N PHE A 756 2.41 10.10 -27.89
CA PHE A 756 2.16 9.52 -29.22
C PHE A 756 0.86 8.69 -29.39
N ASP A 757 0.02 8.52 -28.37
CA ASP A 757 -1.32 7.94 -28.51
C ASP A 757 -2.39 9.03 -28.64
N ARG A 758 -3.04 9.05 -29.80
CA ARG A 758 -4.11 10.00 -30.13
C ARG A 758 -5.44 9.26 -30.04
N GLN A 759 -6.32 9.65 -29.12
CA GLN A 759 -7.65 9.04 -28.97
C GLN A 759 -8.75 10.07 -29.15
N TRP A 760 -9.99 9.59 -29.22
CA TRP A 760 -11.19 10.42 -29.27
C TRP A 760 -11.73 10.64 -27.87
N ILE A 761 -12.25 11.84 -27.61
CA ILE A 761 -12.99 12.19 -26.39
C ILE A 761 -14.38 12.73 -26.76
N ILE A 762 -15.36 12.52 -25.89
CA ILE A 762 -16.63 13.27 -25.89
C ILE A 762 -16.37 14.65 -25.25
N PRO A 763 -16.37 15.75 -26.02
CA PRO A 763 -15.98 17.06 -25.50
C PRO A 763 -17.14 17.74 -24.75
N ASP A 764 -17.59 17.16 -23.65
CA ASP A 764 -18.68 17.69 -22.82
C ASP A 764 -18.20 17.93 -21.38
N TYR A 765 -18.21 19.17 -20.90
CA TYR A 765 -17.68 19.49 -19.58
C TYR A 765 -18.48 18.83 -18.45
N ARG A 766 -19.77 18.54 -18.65
CA ARG A 766 -20.58 17.80 -17.65
C ARG A 766 -20.03 16.39 -17.42
N LEU A 767 -19.32 15.83 -18.40
CA LEU A 767 -18.67 14.53 -18.31
C LEU A 767 -17.25 14.58 -17.72
N MET A 768 -16.77 15.74 -17.26
CA MET A 768 -15.39 15.91 -16.80
C MET A 768 -15.27 16.53 -15.41
N GLU A 769 -14.55 15.87 -14.50
CA GLU A 769 -14.15 16.46 -13.21
C GLU A 769 -13.55 17.87 -13.42
N VAL A 770 -12.55 17.98 -14.30
CA VAL A 770 -11.97 19.27 -14.68
C VAL A 770 -11.68 19.34 -16.18
N GLY A 771 -12.50 20.11 -16.91
CA GLY A 771 -12.44 20.22 -18.37
C GLY A 771 -11.36 21.16 -18.91
N ARG A 772 -10.71 21.96 -18.07
CA ARG A 772 -9.64 22.92 -18.43
C ARG A 772 -10.02 23.85 -19.60
N PRO A 773 -11.10 24.66 -19.51
CA PRO A 773 -11.60 25.48 -20.62
C PRO A 773 -10.54 26.36 -21.32
N HIS A 774 -9.55 26.85 -20.59
CA HIS A 774 -8.44 27.63 -21.14
C HIS A 774 -7.58 26.86 -22.16
N LEU A 775 -7.39 25.54 -22.01
CA LEU A 775 -6.66 24.73 -23.00
C LEU A 775 -7.47 24.58 -24.30
N TRP A 776 -8.80 24.54 -24.19
CA TRP A 776 -9.71 24.52 -25.34
C TRP A 776 -9.73 25.86 -26.06
N ARG A 777 -9.70 26.97 -25.31
CA ARG A 777 -9.71 28.33 -25.89
C ARG A 777 -8.51 28.61 -26.78
N VAL A 778 -7.32 28.13 -26.41
CA VAL A 778 -6.08 28.36 -27.17
C VAL A 778 -5.81 27.30 -28.24
N ARG A 779 -6.77 26.41 -28.51
CA ARG A 779 -6.63 25.36 -29.52
C ARG A 779 -6.69 25.98 -30.92
N SER A 780 -5.64 25.77 -31.72
CA SER A 780 -5.60 26.26 -33.10
C SER A 780 -4.69 25.41 -34.00
N ALA A 781 -4.66 25.75 -35.29
CA ALA A 781 -3.76 25.15 -36.28
C ALA A 781 -2.29 25.58 -36.09
N ARG A 782 -2.00 26.58 -35.24
CA ARG A 782 -0.63 27.02 -34.90
C ARG A 782 -0.17 26.50 -33.54
N GLN A 783 -1.10 26.01 -32.72
CA GLN A 783 -0.80 25.63 -31.34
C GLN A 783 0.03 24.35 -31.26
N VAL A 784 0.98 24.34 -30.34
CA VAL A 784 1.70 23.16 -29.85
C VAL A 784 1.68 23.18 -28.33
N TYR A 785 1.38 22.02 -27.74
CA TYR A 785 1.40 21.81 -26.31
C TYR A 785 2.69 21.07 -25.94
N ALA A 786 3.60 21.74 -25.25
CA ALA A 786 4.74 21.10 -24.64
C ALA A 786 4.31 20.46 -23.31
N VAL A 787 4.80 19.25 -23.03
CA VAL A 787 4.45 18.51 -21.82
C VAL A 787 5.71 18.04 -21.13
N GLU A 788 5.85 18.39 -19.85
CA GLU A 788 6.92 17.93 -18.97
C GLU A 788 6.36 17.06 -17.84
N GLN A 789 7.21 16.23 -17.25
CA GLN A 789 6.91 15.53 -16.02
C GLN A 789 7.34 16.38 -14.83
N ASN A 790 6.36 16.93 -14.09
CA ASN A 790 6.60 17.82 -12.95
C ASN A 790 6.15 17.22 -11.60
N ALA A 791 5.70 15.96 -11.60
CA ALA A 791 5.20 15.28 -10.42
C ALA A 791 5.98 14.00 -10.07
N GLN A 792 6.71 13.42 -11.04
CA GLN A 792 7.45 12.17 -10.92
C GLN A 792 8.86 12.34 -11.52
N ALA A 793 9.80 11.46 -11.18
CA ALA A 793 11.11 11.48 -11.81
C ALA A 793 11.00 11.09 -13.30
N VAL A 794 11.93 11.58 -14.12
CA VAL A 794 12.11 11.09 -15.50
C VAL A 794 13.17 10.01 -15.49
N THR A 795 12.78 8.76 -15.77
CA THR A 795 13.68 7.60 -15.64
C THR A 795 14.39 7.20 -16.93
N GLY A 796 14.04 7.80 -18.07
CA GLY A 796 14.64 7.51 -19.37
C GLY A 796 13.78 7.96 -20.56
N GLY A 797 14.33 7.86 -21.77
CA GLY A 797 13.69 8.40 -22.98
C GLY A 797 13.73 9.93 -23.03
N PRO A 798 12.82 10.59 -23.76
CA PRO A 798 12.79 12.05 -23.83
C PRO A 798 12.35 12.69 -22.49
N GLY A 799 13.00 13.80 -22.11
CA GLY A 799 12.63 14.62 -20.95
C GLY A 799 11.40 15.51 -21.18
N LEU A 800 11.13 15.86 -22.44
CA LEU A 800 9.96 16.62 -22.89
C LEU A 800 9.29 15.94 -24.08
N VAL A 801 7.97 16.01 -24.13
CA VAL A 801 7.16 15.54 -25.27
C VAL A 801 6.19 16.62 -25.71
N PHE A 802 5.81 16.59 -26.98
CA PHE A 802 4.99 17.63 -27.60
C PHE A 802 3.76 17.05 -28.29
N SER A 803 2.70 17.85 -28.36
CA SER A 803 1.45 17.47 -28.99
C SER A 803 0.82 18.63 -29.75
N ALA A 804 0.28 18.38 -30.94
CA ALA A 804 -0.62 19.33 -31.62
C ALA A 804 -2.05 19.29 -31.04
N LEU A 805 -2.36 18.25 -30.26
CA LEU A 805 -3.67 18.00 -29.66
C LEU A 805 -3.66 18.34 -28.17
N ILE A 806 -4.81 18.73 -27.62
CA ILE A 806 -4.98 18.98 -26.18
C ILE A 806 -4.57 17.70 -25.40
N PRO A 807 -3.61 17.79 -24.47
CA PRO A 807 -3.20 16.64 -23.67
C PRO A 807 -4.20 16.26 -22.57
N ASP A 808 -4.38 14.97 -22.35
CA ASP A 808 -4.94 14.38 -21.12
C ASP A 808 -4.03 14.65 -19.91
N MET A 809 -4.58 14.65 -18.69
CA MET A 809 -3.79 14.80 -17.47
C MET A 809 -2.60 13.83 -17.42
N HIS A 810 -2.77 12.61 -17.90
CA HIS A 810 -1.78 11.55 -17.88
C HIS A 810 -0.99 11.39 -19.17
N TYR A 811 -0.95 12.42 -20.03
CA TYR A 811 -0.33 12.35 -21.35
C TYR A 811 1.12 11.85 -21.33
N PHE A 812 2.00 12.43 -20.51
CA PHE A 812 3.45 12.23 -20.58
C PHE A 812 3.89 10.75 -20.53
N ASN A 813 3.61 10.03 -19.43
CA ASN A 813 3.98 8.62 -19.28
C ASN A 813 2.89 7.82 -18.55
N ASN A 814 1.61 8.09 -18.87
CA ASN A 814 0.46 7.53 -18.15
C ASN A 814 0.44 7.94 -16.65
N ARG A 815 1.10 9.06 -16.33
CA ARG A 815 1.11 9.73 -15.01
C ARG A 815 0.89 11.22 -15.22
N SER A 816 0.41 11.90 -14.17
CA SER A 816 0.12 13.33 -14.25
C SER A 816 1.36 14.10 -14.67
N GLY A 817 1.28 14.90 -15.74
CA GLY A 817 2.32 15.84 -16.17
C GLY A 817 1.82 17.29 -16.15
N CYS A 818 2.64 18.17 -16.71
CA CYS A 818 2.36 19.59 -16.85
C CYS A 818 2.39 20.00 -18.32
N THR A 819 1.31 20.63 -18.78
CA THR A 819 1.13 21.10 -20.14
C THR A 819 1.37 22.60 -20.22
N ARG A 820 2.23 23.02 -21.16
CA ARG A 820 2.57 24.41 -21.45
C ARG A 820 2.25 24.70 -22.93
N PRO A 821 1.14 25.37 -23.24
CA PRO A 821 0.81 25.75 -24.61
C PRO A 821 1.84 26.77 -25.14
N LEU A 822 2.20 26.73 -26.42
CA LEU A 822 3.08 27.72 -27.06
C LEU A 822 2.44 29.10 -27.10
N TYR A 823 1.13 29.16 -27.37
CA TYR A 823 0.38 30.40 -27.48
C TYR A 823 -0.68 30.52 -26.38
N ARG A 824 -0.87 31.74 -25.86
CA ARG A 824 -1.89 32.12 -24.87
C ARG A 824 -3.24 32.48 -25.50
N ASP A 825 -3.30 32.56 -26.82
CA ASP A 825 -4.50 32.80 -27.63
C ASP A 825 -4.61 31.76 -28.77
N ALA A 826 -5.74 31.77 -29.48
CA ALA A 826 -5.95 30.90 -30.64
C ALA A 826 -5.33 31.45 -31.93
N THR A 827 -5.13 32.77 -32.03
CA THR A 827 -4.59 33.47 -33.22
C THR A 827 -3.09 33.20 -33.42
N GLY A 828 -2.38 32.81 -32.36
CA GLY A 828 -0.94 32.59 -32.36
C GLY A 828 -0.16 33.90 -32.29
N THR A 829 -0.68 34.89 -31.55
CA THR A 829 -0.09 36.24 -31.44
C THR A 829 0.54 36.52 -30.08
N ALA A 830 0.02 35.93 -29.01
CA ALA A 830 0.56 36.06 -27.66
C ALA A 830 1.32 34.79 -27.27
N PRO A 831 2.66 34.74 -27.40
CA PRO A 831 3.43 33.56 -27.02
C PRO A 831 3.45 33.38 -25.49
N ASN A 832 3.47 32.13 -25.06
CA ASN A 832 3.74 31.72 -23.68
C ASN A 832 5.25 31.63 -23.47
N LEU A 833 5.92 32.77 -23.58
CA LEU A 833 7.33 32.92 -23.26
C LEU A 833 7.46 34.01 -22.19
N THR A 834 8.49 33.88 -21.36
CA THR A 834 8.75 34.90 -20.33
C THR A 834 8.99 36.26 -20.97
N PRO A 835 8.30 37.33 -20.52
CA PRO A 835 8.51 38.67 -21.06
C PRO A 835 9.99 39.07 -21.04
N GLY A 836 10.47 39.67 -22.12
CA GLY A 836 11.88 40.04 -22.29
C GLY A 836 12.79 38.92 -22.82
N LEU A 837 12.40 37.64 -22.74
CA LEU A 837 13.23 36.51 -23.17
C LEU A 837 13.61 36.58 -24.65
N LEU A 838 12.64 36.83 -25.54
CA LEU A 838 12.90 36.91 -26.98
C LEU A 838 13.89 38.02 -27.33
N GLU A 839 13.74 39.19 -26.72
CA GLU A 839 14.63 40.33 -26.97
C GLU A 839 16.04 40.05 -26.47
N MET A 840 16.17 39.49 -25.27
CA MET A 840 17.45 39.07 -24.71
C MET A 840 18.16 38.05 -25.62
N LEU A 841 17.44 37.03 -26.10
CA LEU A 841 18.01 36.03 -27.01
C LEU A 841 18.47 36.64 -28.34
N ARG A 842 17.67 37.55 -28.95
CA ARG A 842 18.06 38.26 -30.18
C ARG A 842 19.33 39.07 -29.97
N GLN A 843 19.40 39.81 -28.87
CA GLN A 843 20.58 40.62 -28.54
C GLN A 843 21.81 39.75 -28.27
N ARG A 844 21.66 38.67 -27.50
CA ARG A 844 22.76 37.81 -27.08
C ARG A 844 23.32 36.97 -28.23
N LEU A 845 22.45 36.49 -29.13
CA LEU A 845 22.83 35.61 -30.23
C LEU A 845 23.09 36.36 -31.54
N GLY A 846 22.62 37.61 -31.68
CA GLY A 846 22.77 38.38 -32.92
C GLY A 846 22.04 37.80 -34.14
N VAL A 847 20.99 37.00 -33.90
CA VAL A 847 20.16 36.37 -34.95
C VAL A 847 18.67 36.64 -34.68
N PRO A 848 17.80 36.59 -35.71
CA PRO A 848 16.36 36.60 -35.49
C PRO A 848 15.92 35.42 -34.63
N VAL A 849 15.02 35.68 -33.68
CA VAL A 849 14.43 34.65 -32.81
C VAL A 849 12.93 34.88 -32.73
N GLU A 850 12.18 33.89 -33.22
CA GLU A 850 10.72 33.84 -33.13
C GLU A 850 10.26 32.88 -32.01
N PRO A 851 9.01 32.98 -31.53
CA PRO A 851 8.49 32.06 -30.50
C PRO A 851 8.61 30.58 -30.88
N GLU A 852 8.34 30.24 -32.14
CA GLU A 852 8.50 28.91 -32.69
C GLU A 852 9.97 28.42 -32.66
N ASP A 853 10.95 29.33 -32.77
CA ASP A 853 12.36 28.98 -32.70
C ASP A 853 12.77 28.59 -31.29
N VAL A 854 12.27 29.31 -30.28
CA VAL A 854 12.51 28.97 -28.88
C VAL A 854 11.93 27.59 -28.57
N LEU A 855 10.71 27.30 -28.99
CA LEU A 855 10.12 25.97 -28.79
C LEU A 855 10.88 24.88 -29.54
N ALA A 856 11.29 25.15 -30.78
CA ALA A 856 12.12 24.23 -31.55
C ALA A 856 13.43 23.93 -30.83
N TYR A 857 14.18 24.96 -30.42
CA TYR A 857 15.39 24.78 -29.64
C TYR A 857 15.15 23.91 -28.40
N ILE A 858 14.12 24.21 -27.60
CA ILE A 858 13.75 23.41 -26.42
C ILE A 858 13.48 21.94 -26.80
N ALA A 859 12.80 21.68 -27.92
CA ALA A 859 12.54 20.33 -28.39
C ALA A 859 13.81 19.58 -28.82
N ALA A 860 14.76 20.28 -29.45
CA ALA A 860 16.05 19.68 -29.83
C ALA A 860 16.81 19.19 -28.59
N ILE A 861 16.82 19.99 -27.53
CA ILE A 861 17.55 19.72 -26.29
C ILE A 861 16.84 18.71 -25.38
N GLY A 862 15.52 18.85 -25.18
CA GLY A 862 14.81 18.11 -24.15
C GLY A 862 14.15 16.80 -24.60
N SER A 863 14.08 16.52 -25.91
CA SER A 863 13.19 15.48 -26.46
C SER A 863 13.94 14.27 -27.04
N HIS A 864 14.93 13.74 -26.31
CA HIS A 864 15.69 12.54 -26.69
C HIS A 864 16.31 11.86 -25.44
N PRO A 865 16.67 10.57 -25.50
CA PRO A 865 17.25 9.83 -24.37
C PRO A 865 18.58 10.40 -23.86
N GLY A 866 19.40 11.01 -24.73
CA GLY A 866 20.67 11.64 -24.31
C GLY A 866 20.49 12.75 -23.28
N TYR A 867 19.37 13.47 -23.29
CA TYR A 867 19.03 14.46 -22.26
C TYR A 867 18.80 13.80 -20.90
N SER A 868 17.95 12.76 -20.86
CA SER A 868 17.64 12.07 -19.60
C SER A 868 18.80 11.24 -19.07
N GLU A 869 19.69 10.76 -19.93
CA GLU A 869 20.94 10.14 -19.54
C GLU A 869 21.91 11.13 -18.91
N ARG A 870 22.09 12.30 -19.52
CA ARG A 870 23.01 13.33 -19.01
C ARG A 870 22.57 13.89 -17.66
N PHE A 871 21.28 14.17 -17.52
CA PHE A 871 20.69 14.77 -16.32
C PHE A 871 19.99 13.73 -15.43
N ARG A 872 20.44 12.48 -15.44
CA ARG A 872 19.76 11.37 -14.76
C ARG A 872 19.55 11.64 -13.27
N GLU A 873 20.61 12.07 -12.58
CA GLU A 873 20.60 12.38 -11.15
C GLU A 873 19.72 13.62 -10.88
N ASP A 874 19.89 14.67 -11.68
CA ASP A 874 19.13 15.91 -11.59
C ASP A 874 17.61 15.72 -11.80
N LEU A 875 17.22 14.82 -12.71
CA LEU A 875 15.83 14.51 -13.07
C LEU A 875 15.11 13.59 -12.08
N GLU A 876 15.76 13.17 -11.00
CA GLU A 876 15.08 12.60 -9.85
C GLU A 876 14.14 13.61 -9.20
N VAL A 877 14.50 14.88 -9.25
CA VAL A 877 13.62 16.00 -8.91
C VAL A 877 12.77 16.35 -10.13
N PRO A 878 11.43 16.26 -10.05
CA PRO A 878 10.58 16.57 -11.20
C PRO A 878 10.73 18.03 -11.67
N GLY A 879 10.79 18.21 -12.99
CA GLY A 879 10.90 19.51 -13.66
C GLY A 879 12.15 19.58 -14.53
N ALA A 880 11.98 19.88 -15.82
CA ALA A 880 13.09 19.96 -16.75
C ALA A 880 13.82 21.32 -16.63
N ARG A 881 15.12 21.34 -16.91
CA ARG A 881 15.91 22.56 -17.14
C ARG A 881 16.54 22.49 -18.52
N ILE A 882 16.62 23.62 -19.21
CA ILE A 882 17.07 23.67 -20.61
C ILE A 882 18.32 24.55 -20.70
N PRO A 883 19.51 23.97 -20.91
CA PRO A 883 20.71 24.74 -21.21
C PRO A 883 20.50 25.62 -22.45
N LEU A 884 20.67 26.93 -22.29
CA LEU A 884 20.59 27.90 -23.38
C LEU A 884 22.00 28.22 -23.85
N THR A 885 22.35 27.88 -25.09
CA THR A 885 23.65 28.23 -25.66
C THR A 885 23.75 29.73 -25.93
N ALA A 886 24.94 30.29 -25.71
CA ALA A 886 25.31 31.62 -26.18
C ALA A 886 25.99 31.58 -27.57
N ASP A 887 26.20 30.41 -28.17
CA ASP A 887 26.75 30.25 -29.53
C ASP A 887 25.64 30.30 -30.59
N PRO A 888 25.64 31.29 -31.50
CA PRO A 888 24.62 31.41 -32.54
C PRO A 888 24.57 30.22 -33.53
N ARG A 889 25.69 29.53 -33.74
CA ARG A 889 25.78 28.35 -34.62
C ARG A 889 25.08 27.16 -34.00
N LEU A 890 25.34 26.90 -32.71
CA LEU A 890 24.68 25.83 -31.95
C LEU A 890 23.19 26.12 -31.81
N TRP A 891 22.81 27.38 -31.56
CA TRP A 891 21.41 27.81 -31.56
C TRP A 891 20.72 27.46 -32.89
N SER A 892 21.30 27.88 -34.02
CA SER A 892 20.73 27.65 -35.36
C SER A 892 20.60 26.16 -35.69
N ARG A 893 21.61 25.35 -35.33
CA ARG A 893 21.56 23.87 -35.45
C ARG A 893 20.45 23.28 -34.59
N GLY A 894 20.32 23.75 -33.34
CA GLY A 894 19.26 23.36 -32.42
C GLY A 894 17.87 23.69 -32.95
N VAL A 895 17.64 24.90 -33.44
CA VAL A 895 16.37 25.29 -34.07
C VAL A 895 16.05 24.37 -35.25
N LYS A 896 17.02 24.07 -36.13
CA LYS A 896 16.81 23.19 -37.29
C LYS A 896 16.38 21.78 -36.88
N ILE A 897 17.11 21.16 -35.96
CA ILE A 897 16.79 19.82 -35.42
C ILE A 897 15.45 19.85 -34.71
N GLY A 898 15.24 20.84 -33.86
CA GLY A 898 14.03 21.06 -33.09
C GLY A 898 12.76 21.18 -33.91
N ARG A 899 12.81 21.95 -35.00
CA ARG A 899 11.69 22.09 -35.95
C ARG A 899 11.31 20.75 -36.56
N ARG A 900 12.28 19.86 -36.80
CA ARG A 900 12.03 18.49 -37.27
C ARG A 900 11.45 17.60 -36.17
N VAL A 901 11.98 17.66 -34.96
CA VAL A 901 11.43 16.94 -33.78
C VAL A 901 9.97 17.33 -33.52
N LEU A 902 9.64 18.62 -33.59
CA LEU A 902 8.27 19.12 -33.42
C LEU A 902 7.35 18.68 -34.57
N TRP A 903 7.84 18.70 -35.81
CA TRP A 903 7.12 18.13 -36.95
C TRP A 903 6.79 16.64 -36.74
N LEU A 904 7.74 15.85 -36.23
CA LEU A 904 7.54 14.43 -35.92
C LEU A 904 6.52 14.22 -34.79
N HIS A 905 6.68 14.89 -33.65
CA HIS A 905 5.77 14.81 -32.51
C HIS A 905 4.33 15.22 -32.85
N THR A 906 4.18 16.12 -33.82
CA THR A 906 2.89 16.61 -34.29
C THR A 906 2.37 15.84 -35.51
N TYR A 907 2.97 14.70 -35.87
CA TYR A 907 2.57 13.87 -37.02
C TYR A 907 2.50 14.66 -38.33
N GLY A 908 3.38 15.64 -38.49
CA GLY A 908 3.48 16.51 -39.66
C GLY A 908 2.34 17.52 -39.83
N GLU A 909 1.61 17.79 -38.74
CA GLU A 909 0.54 18.80 -38.71
C GLU A 909 1.05 20.21 -38.35
N ARG A 910 2.23 20.32 -37.74
CA ARG A 910 2.88 21.60 -37.38
C ARG A 910 4.30 21.60 -37.90
N TYR A 911 4.91 22.79 -37.99
CA TYR A 911 6.29 22.92 -38.48
C TYR A 911 6.45 22.26 -39.86
N VAL A 912 5.51 22.54 -40.77
CA VAL A 912 5.56 22.07 -42.16
C VAL A 912 6.47 22.98 -42.97
N ASP A 913 7.36 22.37 -43.75
CA ASP A 913 8.32 23.03 -44.63
C ASP A 913 8.85 21.96 -45.61
N ALA A 914 8.27 21.91 -46.80
CA ALA A 914 8.60 20.88 -47.79
C ALA A 914 10.06 20.99 -48.27
N ASP A 915 10.57 22.22 -48.40
CA ASP A 915 11.94 22.49 -48.88
C ASP A 915 12.99 22.03 -47.86
N ALA A 916 12.65 22.06 -46.57
CA ALA A 916 13.47 21.49 -45.50
C ALA A 916 13.19 20.00 -45.20
N GLY A 917 12.46 19.29 -46.07
CA GLY A 917 12.16 17.86 -45.92
C GLY A 917 11.13 17.54 -44.83
N ARG A 918 10.25 18.50 -44.50
CA ARG A 918 9.14 18.39 -43.54
C ARG A 918 7.79 18.64 -44.24
N PRO A 919 7.39 17.82 -45.23
CA PRO A 919 6.15 18.05 -45.97
C PRO A 919 4.90 17.94 -45.08
N ALA A 920 3.79 18.49 -45.54
CA ALA A 920 2.50 18.35 -44.85
C ALA A 920 2.06 16.87 -44.85
N GLY A 921 1.53 16.41 -43.71
CA GLY A 921 0.99 15.05 -43.56
C GLY A 921 1.92 14.10 -42.81
N VAL A 922 1.46 12.86 -42.64
CA VAL A 922 2.11 11.88 -41.75
C VAL A 922 3.56 11.61 -42.20
N PRO A 923 4.56 11.81 -41.32
CA PRO A 923 5.95 11.50 -41.58
C PRO A 923 6.15 10.04 -42.01
N ARG A 924 7.04 9.79 -42.97
CA ARG A 924 7.36 8.45 -43.47
C ARG A 924 8.86 8.25 -43.52
N LEU A 925 9.30 7.09 -43.06
CA LEU A 925 10.65 6.61 -43.27
C LEU A 925 10.94 6.44 -44.78
N PRO A 926 12.23 6.51 -45.16
CA PRO A 926 12.69 6.10 -46.49
C PRO A 926 12.15 4.72 -46.86
N ALA A 927 11.91 4.48 -48.16
CA ALA A 927 11.22 3.28 -48.61
C ALA A 927 11.90 1.97 -48.17
N ALA A 928 13.22 1.94 -48.07
CA ALA A 928 13.99 0.78 -47.64
C ALA A 928 13.74 0.38 -46.18
N ASP A 929 13.41 1.33 -45.32
CA ASP A 929 13.28 1.12 -43.87
C ASP A 929 11.84 1.22 -43.38
N ARG A 930 10.90 1.41 -44.30
CA ARG A 930 9.52 1.73 -43.99
C ARG A 930 8.80 0.48 -43.46
N PRO A 931 8.26 0.50 -42.23
CA PRO A 931 7.44 -0.59 -41.72
C PRO A 931 6.21 -0.79 -42.61
N GLN A 932 5.95 -2.05 -42.97
CA GLN A 932 4.78 -2.47 -43.75
C GLN A 932 4.06 -3.60 -43.03
N CYS A 933 2.73 -3.59 -43.11
CA CYS A 933 1.91 -4.71 -42.69
C CYS A 933 1.98 -5.79 -43.78
N VAL A 934 2.75 -6.84 -43.54
CA VAL A 934 3.00 -7.93 -44.50
C VAL A 934 2.09 -9.14 -44.27
N GLU A 935 1.53 -9.28 -43.07
CA GLU A 935 0.46 -10.21 -42.77
C GLU A 935 -0.68 -9.47 -42.09
N GLU A 936 -1.90 -9.73 -42.54
CA GLU A 936 -3.12 -9.05 -42.09
C GLU A 936 -3.34 -9.19 -40.58
N ILE A 937 -3.70 -8.07 -39.94
CA ILE A 937 -4.22 -8.07 -38.58
C ILE A 937 -5.73 -8.33 -38.69
N PRO A 938 -6.26 -9.45 -38.15
CA PRO A 938 -7.66 -9.79 -38.37
C PRO A 938 -8.62 -8.75 -37.80
N ASP A 939 -9.59 -8.34 -38.62
CA ASP A 939 -10.65 -7.39 -38.28
C ASP A 939 -11.96 -8.09 -37.87
N THR A 940 -11.97 -9.42 -37.86
CA THR A 940 -13.12 -10.20 -37.40
C THR A 940 -13.23 -10.17 -35.86
N PRO A 941 -14.45 -10.27 -35.30
CA PRO A 941 -14.61 -10.32 -33.84
C PRO A 941 -13.77 -11.41 -33.17
N ASP A 942 -13.77 -12.62 -33.75
CA ASP A 942 -13.04 -13.79 -33.23
C ASP A 942 -11.54 -13.77 -33.53
N GLY A 943 -11.10 -12.98 -34.52
CA GLY A 943 -9.68 -12.78 -34.86
C GLY A 943 -9.03 -11.57 -34.18
N MET A 944 -9.83 -10.67 -33.57
CA MET A 944 -9.31 -9.46 -32.94
C MET A 944 -8.20 -9.78 -31.91
N PRO A 945 -7.02 -9.15 -32.00
CA PRO A 945 -5.90 -9.44 -31.10
C PRO A 945 -6.26 -9.26 -29.63
N ASP A 946 -5.87 -10.20 -28.76
CA ASP A 946 -6.11 -10.13 -27.31
C ASP A 946 -4.83 -10.23 -26.44
N GLY A 947 -3.77 -10.81 -27.01
CA GLY A 947 -2.48 -11.01 -26.34
C GLY A 947 -1.68 -9.73 -26.10
N ARG A 948 -0.38 -9.87 -25.82
CA ARG A 948 0.60 -8.77 -25.87
C ARG A 948 1.22 -8.70 -27.26
N LEU A 949 1.82 -7.56 -27.61
CA LEU A 949 2.70 -7.48 -28.78
C LEU A 949 3.87 -8.44 -28.59
N THR A 950 4.20 -9.21 -29.63
CA THR A 950 5.42 -10.04 -29.65
C THR A 950 6.38 -9.52 -30.70
N TYR A 951 7.67 -9.67 -30.45
CA TYR A 951 8.72 -9.09 -31.28
C TYR A 951 9.86 -10.09 -31.47
N ASP A 952 10.31 -10.23 -32.71
CA ASP A 952 11.50 -11.02 -33.06
C ASP A 952 12.64 -10.05 -33.46
N PRO A 953 13.71 -9.92 -32.66
CA PRO A 953 14.81 -9.02 -32.97
C PRO A 953 15.67 -9.49 -34.16
N ALA A 954 15.66 -10.79 -34.49
CA ALA A 954 16.47 -11.33 -35.58
C ALA A 954 15.84 -11.01 -36.94
N THR A 955 14.50 -11.10 -37.04
CA THR A 955 13.76 -10.75 -38.27
C THR A 955 13.23 -9.32 -38.27
N GLN A 956 13.32 -8.61 -37.13
CA GLN A 956 12.71 -7.29 -36.91
C GLN A 956 11.19 -7.29 -37.08
N ASP A 957 10.55 -8.42 -36.80
CA ASP A 957 9.09 -8.57 -36.96
C ASP A 957 8.35 -8.17 -35.68
N LEU A 958 7.41 -7.23 -35.83
CA LEU A 958 6.41 -6.92 -34.80
C LEU A 958 5.11 -7.67 -35.11
N ARG A 959 4.69 -8.55 -34.19
CA ARG A 959 3.43 -9.30 -34.33
C ARG A 959 2.31 -8.71 -33.49
N VAL A 960 1.15 -8.57 -34.13
CA VAL A 960 -0.09 -8.03 -33.58
C VAL A 960 -1.18 -9.09 -33.78
N GLY A 961 -1.36 -9.97 -32.79
CA GLY A 961 -2.16 -11.17 -32.97
C GLY A 961 -1.51 -12.08 -34.03
N THR A 962 -2.26 -12.42 -35.09
CA THR A 962 -1.73 -13.16 -36.25
C THR A 962 -1.14 -12.25 -37.33
N GLY A 963 -1.28 -10.93 -37.21
CA GLY A 963 -0.71 -9.99 -38.17
C GLY A 963 0.77 -9.71 -37.92
N ARG A 964 1.48 -9.28 -38.95
CA ARG A 964 2.93 -9.04 -38.93
C ARG A 964 3.29 -7.72 -39.61
N ILE A 965 4.07 -6.90 -38.91
CA ILE A 965 4.63 -5.64 -39.42
C ILE A 965 6.15 -5.76 -39.45
N THR A 966 6.76 -5.41 -40.60
CA THR A 966 8.21 -5.51 -40.81
C THR A 966 8.70 -4.48 -41.84
N PRO A 967 9.94 -3.98 -41.76
CA PRO A 967 10.86 -4.12 -40.63
C PRO A 967 10.48 -3.15 -39.48
N VAL A 968 10.71 -3.57 -38.23
CA VAL A 968 10.63 -2.73 -37.03
C VAL A 968 11.95 -2.84 -36.26
N PRO A 969 12.83 -1.82 -36.30
CA PRO A 969 14.10 -1.85 -35.58
C PRO A 969 13.92 -2.03 -34.07
N PRO A 970 14.86 -2.69 -33.36
CA PRO A 970 14.78 -2.91 -31.91
C PRO A 970 14.57 -1.63 -31.11
N GLU A 971 15.24 -0.54 -31.49
CA GLU A 971 15.19 0.76 -30.84
C GLU A 971 13.78 1.37 -30.93
N VAL A 972 13.12 1.21 -32.08
CA VAL A 972 11.73 1.63 -32.30
C VAL A 972 10.76 0.79 -31.46
N ARG A 973 11.00 -0.52 -31.37
CA ARG A 973 10.20 -1.41 -30.52
C ARG A 973 10.32 -1.06 -29.04
N SER A 974 11.54 -0.74 -28.59
CA SER A 974 11.84 -0.41 -27.20
C SER A 974 11.51 1.03 -26.82
N TYR A 975 11.15 1.89 -27.77
CA TYR A 975 10.93 3.32 -27.54
C TYR A 975 9.97 3.57 -26.37
N ALA A 976 10.47 4.29 -25.37
CA ALA A 976 9.76 4.55 -24.12
C ALA A 976 9.88 6.00 -23.69
N VAL A 977 8.84 6.51 -23.04
CA VAL A 977 8.83 7.83 -22.38
C VAL A 977 8.76 7.61 -20.88
N SER A 978 9.86 7.85 -20.17
CA SER A 978 10.00 7.65 -18.72
C SER A 978 9.41 6.31 -18.25
N GLY A 979 9.96 5.21 -18.79
CA GLY A 979 9.58 3.82 -18.49
C GLY A 979 8.28 3.34 -19.16
N MET A 980 7.49 4.20 -19.81
CA MET A 980 6.28 3.79 -20.53
C MET A 980 6.64 3.41 -21.98
N ASN A 981 6.66 2.11 -22.29
CA ASN A 981 6.77 1.66 -23.69
C ASN A 981 5.57 2.14 -24.51
N VAL A 982 5.83 2.91 -25.56
CA VAL A 982 4.79 3.61 -26.33
C VAL A 982 3.91 2.63 -27.10
N LEU A 983 4.50 1.61 -27.73
CA LEU A 983 3.78 0.64 -28.55
C LEU A 983 2.89 -0.28 -27.70
N ASP A 984 3.42 -0.81 -26.60
CA ASP A 984 2.66 -1.67 -25.68
C ASP A 984 1.47 -0.92 -25.09
N LYS A 985 1.66 0.36 -24.76
CA LYS A 985 0.60 1.20 -24.21
C LYS A 985 -0.46 1.52 -25.26
N TRP A 986 -0.05 1.89 -26.48
CA TRP A 986 -0.95 2.19 -27.59
C TRP A 986 -1.80 0.97 -27.98
N PHE A 987 -1.19 -0.21 -28.07
CA PHE A 987 -1.88 -1.47 -28.41
C PHE A 987 -2.76 -1.95 -27.27
N GLY A 988 -2.35 -1.75 -26.01
CA GLY A 988 -3.14 -2.13 -24.84
C GLY A 988 -4.57 -1.58 -24.86
N TYR A 989 -4.82 -0.43 -25.49
CA TYR A 989 -6.16 0.15 -25.61
C TYR A 989 -6.97 -0.37 -26.81
N ARG A 990 -6.35 -1.08 -27.76
CA ARG A 990 -6.92 -1.50 -29.05
C ARG A 990 -7.02 -3.02 -29.22
N ARG A 991 -6.82 -3.79 -28.14
CA ARG A 991 -7.00 -5.24 -28.11
C ARG A 991 -8.40 -5.63 -27.63
N ARG A 992 -8.85 -6.86 -27.88
CA ARG A 992 -10.19 -7.37 -27.50
C ARG A 992 -10.52 -7.13 -26.03
N ASN A 993 -9.57 -7.35 -25.13
CA ASN A 993 -9.69 -6.97 -23.72
C ASN A 993 -8.78 -5.77 -23.38
N PRO A 994 -9.24 -4.52 -23.58
CA PRO A 994 -8.41 -3.34 -23.34
C PRO A 994 -7.81 -3.31 -21.93
N ALA A 995 -6.55 -2.91 -21.85
CA ALA A 995 -5.81 -2.74 -20.61
C ALA A 995 -6.29 -1.50 -19.82
N GLY A 996 -6.43 -1.64 -18.51
CA GLY A 996 -6.89 -0.58 -17.61
C GLY A 996 -7.87 -1.11 -16.57
N LYS A 997 -8.13 -0.32 -15.52
CA LYS A 997 -9.16 -0.66 -14.54
C LYS A 997 -10.52 -0.25 -15.10
N ARG A 998 -11.44 -1.20 -15.27
CA ARG A 998 -12.85 -0.95 -15.58
C ARG A 998 -13.59 -0.80 -14.27
N ARG A 999 -14.32 0.29 -14.08
CA ARG A 999 -15.05 0.59 -12.84
C ARG A 999 -16.52 0.83 -13.08
N LEU A 1000 -16.86 1.42 -14.22
CA LEU A 1000 -18.22 1.81 -14.58
C LEU A 1000 -18.75 0.91 -15.70
N GLN A 1001 -20.08 0.76 -15.77
CA GLN A 1001 -20.74 -0.09 -16.76
C GLN A 1001 -20.33 0.25 -18.20
N LEU A 1002 -20.22 1.54 -18.53
CA LEU A 1002 -19.81 2.00 -19.87
C LEU A 1002 -18.34 1.72 -20.20
N ASP A 1003 -17.47 1.44 -19.21
CA ASP A 1003 -16.08 1.04 -19.46
C ASP A 1003 -15.99 -0.35 -20.11
N TYR A 1004 -17.04 -1.16 -20.01
CA TYR A 1004 -17.13 -2.49 -20.63
C TYR A 1004 -17.58 -2.46 -22.08
N VAL A 1005 -18.15 -1.33 -22.53
CA VAL A 1005 -18.50 -1.12 -23.94
C VAL A 1005 -17.20 -0.78 -24.67
N VAL A 1006 -16.66 -1.73 -25.41
CA VAL A 1006 -15.39 -1.62 -26.13
C VAL A 1006 -15.58 -1.98 -27.59
N ALA A 1007 -14.61 -1.63 -28.43
CA ALA A 1007 -14.60 -2.03 -29.83
C ALA A 1007 -14.64 -3.56 -29.96
N SER A 1008 -15.52 -4.07 -30.82
CA SER A 1008 -15.71 -5.50 -31.04
C SER A 1008 -14.84 -6.08 -32.16
N ARG A 1009 -14.13 -5.22 -32.90
CA ARG A 1009 -13.34 -5.56 -34.09
C ARG A 1009 -12.12 -4.65 -34.19
N TRP A 1010 -11.06 -5.11 -34.86
CA TRP A 1010 -9.91 -4.27 -35.19
C TRP A 1010 -10.26 -3.33 -36.34
N ALA A 1011 -10.19 -2.01 -36.12
CA ALA A 1011 -10.49 -1.05 -37.17
C ALA A 1011 -9.33 -0.95 -38.18
N PRO A 1012 -9.57 -0.95 -39.50
CA PRO A 1012 -8.51 -0.79 -40.51
C PRO A 1012 -7.66 0.47 -40.31
N GLU A 1013 -8.27 1.54 -39.78
CA GLU A 1013 -7.59 2.79 -39.45
C GLU A 1013 -6.53 2.60 -38.36
N TRP A 1014 -6.68 1.63 -37.46
CA TRP A 1014 -5.68 1.35 -36.43
C TRP A 1014 -4.40 0.76 -37.01
N THR A 1015 -4.48 -0.05 -38.07
CA THR A 1015 -3.28 -0.49 -38.81
C THR A 1015 -2.57 0.72 -39.40
N THR A 1016 -3.32 1.65 -40.00
CA THR A 1016 -2.76 2.90 -40.55
C THR A 1016 -2.15 3.77 -39.46
N GLU A 1017 -2.80 3.90 -38.30
CA GLU A 1017 -2.29 4.64 -37.14
C GLU A 1017 -1.02 4.01 -36.56
N LEU A 1018 -0.97 2.67 -36.48
CA LEU A 1018 0.20 1.95 -35.99
C LEU A 1018 1.40 2.14 -36.92
N LEU A 1019 1.19 2.04 -38.24
CA LEU A 1019 2.24 2.32 -39.21
C LEU A 1019 2.70 3.77 -39.13
N ALA A 1020 1.78 4.73 -38.97
CA ALA A 1020 2.13 6.14 -38.75
C ALA A 1020 2.97 6.35 -37.48
N LEU A 1021 2.60 5.69 -36.38
CA LEU A 1021 3.34 5.72 -35.12
C LEU A 1021 4.76 5.15 -35.31
N LEU A 1022 4.89 3.97 -35.93
CA LEU A 1022 6.20 3.35 -36.17
C LEU A 1022 7.10 4.22 -37.06
N ASN A 1023 6.54 4.90 -38.08
CA ASN A 1023 7.30 5.82 -38.91
C ASN A 1023 7.78 7.05 -38.12
N VAL A 1024 6.91 7.63 -37.27
CA VAL A 1024 7.29 8.77 -36.41
C VAL A 1024 8.38 8.36 -35.41
N LEU A 1025 8.21 7.23 -34.72
CA LEU A 1025 9.20 6.73 -33.75
C LEU A 1025 10.53 6.39 -34.43
N GLY A 1026 10.51 5.74 -35.59
CA GLY A 1026 11.74 5.43 -36.33
C GLY A 1026 12.46 6.67 -36.85
N LEU A 1027 11.74 7.73 -37.23
CA LEU A 1027 12.36 9.01 -37.57
C LEU A 1027 12.92 9.71 -36.34
N LEU A 1028 12.24 9.65 -35.18
CA LEU A 1028 12.76 10.21 -33.92
C LEU A 1028 14.06 9.51 -33.52
N VAL A 1029 14.09 8.17 -33.49
CA VAL A 1029 15.30 7.37 -33.20
C VAL A 1029 16.48 7.77 -34.09
N ARG A 1030 16.23 8.11 -35.37
CA ARG A 1030 17.30 8.59 -36.29
C ARG A 1030 17.82 9.98 -35.95
N GLU A 1031 17.02 10.83 -35.31
CA GLU A 1031 17.44 12.17 -34.89
C GLU A 1031 18.17 12.16 -33.54
N GLU A 1032 17.96 11.15 -32.69
CA GLU A 1032 18.52 11.07 -31.33
C GLU A 1032 20.05 11.26 -31.25
N PRO A 1033 20.88 10.66 -32.15
CA PRO A 1033 22.32 10.91 -32.12
C PRO A 1033 22.68 12.37 -32.37
N ALA A 1034 22.03 13.03 -33.34
CA ALA A 1034 22.28 14.42 -33.66
C ALA A 1034 21.83 15.37 -32.52
N GLN A 1035 20.76 15.02 -31.81
CA GLN A 1035 20.35 15.72 -30.59
C GLN A 1035 21.34 15.51 -29.43
N GLY A 1036 21.85 14.28 -29.27
CA GLY A 1036 22.87 13.93 -28.28
C GLY A 1036 24.17 14.71 -28.47
N GLU A 1037 24.70 14.73 -29.69
CA GLU A 1037 25.89 15.51 -30.06
C GLU A 1037 25.68 17.01 -29.83
N LEU A 1038 24.53 17.54 -30.24
CA LEU A 1038 24.20 18.95 -30.03
C LEU A 1038 24.17 19.30 -28.54
N LEU A 1039 23.52 18.48 -27.71
CA LEU A 1039 23.47 18.69 -26.27
C LEU A 1039 24.87 18.64 -25.65
N ALA A 1040 25.71 17.69 -26.08
CA ALA A 1040 27.12 17.59 -25.67
C ALA A 1040 27.85 18.92 -25.92
N GLU A 1041 27.87 19.37 -27.17
CA GLU A 1041 28.53 20.62 -27.60
C GLU A 1041 27.99 21.86 -26.88
N ILE A 1042 26.68 21.92 -26.60
CA ILE A 1042 26.07 23.08 -25.92
C ILE A 1042 26.54 23.18 -24.48
N CYS A 1043 26.50 22.09 -23.72
CA CYS A 1043 26.88 22.16 -22.30
C CYS A 1043 28.40 22.32 -22.10
N ASP A 1044 29.20 21.95 -23.10
CA ASP A 1044 30.65 22.16 -23.08
C ASP A 1044 31.02 23.57 -23.60
N GLY A 1045 30.05 24.28 -24.19
CA GLY A 1045 30.18 25.62 -24.73
C GLY A 1045 29.66 26.73 -23.79
N PRO A 1046 29.73 28.00 -24.22
CA PRO A 1046 29.23 29.12 -23.44
C PRO A 1046 27.69 29.07 -23.34
N LEU A 1047 27.16 29.29 -22.14
CA LEU A 1047 25.73 29.26 -21.84
C LEU A 1047 25.20 30.64 -21.41
N ILE A 1048 23.92 30.87 -21.66
CA ILE A 1048 23.12 31.94 -21.07
C ILE A 1048 22.55 31.40 -19.76
N THR A 1049 23.07 31.88 -18.64
CA THR A 1049 22.75 31.34 -17.31
C THR A 1049 21.50 31.97 -16.69
N VAL A 1050 20.96 31.34 -15.65
CA VAL A 1050 19.90 31.92 -14.80
C VAL A 1050 20.31 33.29 -14.23
N GLU A 1051 21.58 33.47 -13.88
CA GLU A 1051 22.12 34.74 -13.40
C GLU A 1051 22.10 35.83 -14.47
N GLU A 1052 22.50 35.51 -15.71
CA GLU A 1052 22.38 36.44 -16.85
C GLU A 1052 20.92 36.83 -17.10
N LEU A 1053 20.00 35.86 -17.08
CA LEU A 1053 18.56 36.11 -17.26
C LEU A 1053 17.98 36.97 -16.14
N THR A 1054 18.47 36.81 -14.91
CA THR A 1054 18.04 37.62 -13.75
C THR A 1054 18.57 39.04 -13.87
N SER A 1055 19.85 39.19 -14.23
CA SER A 1055 20.48 40.50 -14.46
C SER A 1055 19.82 41.28 -15.61
N ALA A 1056 19.30 40.57 -16.63
CA ALA A 1056 18.54 41.15 -17.73
C ALA A 1056 17.07 41.44 -17.40
N ASN A 1057 16.63 41.27 -16.15
CA ASN A 1057 15.23 41.39 -15.71
C ASN A 1057 14.24 40.48 -16.48
N VAL A 1058 14.73 39.37 -17.02
CA VAL A 1058 13.87 38.31 -17.59
C VAL A 1058 13.34 37.42 -16.46
N LEU A 1059 14.16 37.19 -15.43
CA LEU A 1059 13.77 36.49 -14.20
C LEU A 1059 13.84 37.42 -12.99
N PRO A 1060 12.97 37.25 -11.97
CA PRO A 1060 11.90 36.25 -11.88
C PRO A 1060 10.73 36.54 -12.83
N VAL A 1061 9.98 35.50 -13.19
CA VAL A 1061 8.84 35.63 -14.12
C VAL A 1061 7.77 36.58 -13.54
N PRO A 1062 7.35 37.62 -14.26
CA PRO A 1062 6.28 38.52 -13.80
C PRO A 1062 4.93 37.79 -13.71
N SER A 1063 4.11 38.16 -12.73
CA SER A 1063 2.83 37.48 -12.43
C SER A 1063 1.86 37.41 -13.63
N MET A 1064 1.88 38.41 -14.51
CA MET A 1064 1.07 38.43 -15.74
C MET A 1064 1.46 37.37 -16.79
N GLY A 1065 2.66 36.79 -16.68
CA GLY A 1065 3.16 35.73 -17.57
C GLY A 1065 2.76 34.31 -17.14
N VAL A 1066 2.28 34.11 -15.91
CA VAL A 1066 2.13 32.78 -15.30
C VAL A 1066 0.75 32.14 -15.60
N GLY A 1067 -0.17 32.88 -16.22
CA GLY A 1067 -1.56 32.45 -16.44
C GLY A 1067 -2.07 32.64 -17.87
N PRO A 1068 -3.27 32.11 -18.18
CA PRO A 1068 -3.95 32.42 -19.44
C PRO A 1068 -4.25 33.92 -19.55
N LEU A 1069 -4.45 34.45 -20.77
CA LEU A 1069 -4.95 35.82 -20.95
C LEU A 1069 -6.34 35.97 -20.30
N LYS A 1070 -6.61 37.13 -19.70
CA LYS A 1070 -7.94 37.42 -19.15
C LYS A 1070 -8.89 37.79 -20.29
N HIS A 1071 -10.17 37.43 -20.15
CA HIS A 1071 -11.20 37.59 -21.19
C HIS A 1071 -11.40 39.05 -21.70
N LYS A 1072 -10.96 40.07 -20.93
CA LYS A 1072 -10.99 41.49 -21.34
C LYS A 1072 -9.78 41.92 -22.18
N GLU A 1073 -8.66 41.19 -22.11
CA GLU A 1073 -7.42 41.48 -22.84
C GLU A 1073 -7.48 41.01 -24.30
N GLU A 1074 -8.40 40.10 -24.63
CA GLU A 1074 -8.62 39.58 -25.99
C GLU A 1074 -9.23 40.62 -26.95
N GLY A 1075 -9.82 41.72 -26.44
CA GLY A 1075 -10.45 42.78 -27.24
C GLY A 1075 -9.65 44.08 -27.37
N ALA A 1076 -8.56 44.25 -26.61
CA ALA A 1076 -7.80 45.51 -26.54
C ALA A 1076 -6.68 45.62 -27.59
N LEU A 1077 -6.45 44.59 -28.41
CA LEU A 1077 -5.41 44.57 -29.45
C LEU A 1077 -5.84 45.19 -30.79
N PHE A 1078 -7.02 45.84 -30.85
CA PHE A 1078 -7.50 46.54 -32.05
C PHE A 1078 -7.64 48.06 -31.89
N ASP A 1079 -7.23 48.63 -30.75
CA ASP A 1079 -7.10 50.09 -30.58
C ASP A 1079 -5.69 50.41 -30.05
N LEU A 1080 -4.70 50.42 -30.96
CA LEU A 1080 -3.48 51.23 -30.91
C LEU A 1080 -2.76 51.22 -32.26
#